data_AF-A0A7W7ZTH6-F1
#
_entry.id   AF-A0A7W7ZTH6-F1
#
_cell.length_a   1.000
_cell.length_b   1.000
_cell.length_c   1.000
_cell.angle_alpha   90.00
_cell.angle_beta   90.00
_cell.angle_gamma   90.00
#
_symmetry.space_group_name_H-M   'P 1'
#
loop_
_entity.id
_entity.type
_entity.pdbx_description
1 polymer ?
#
loop_
_entity_poly.entity_id
_entity_poly.type
_entity_poly.pdbx_seq_one_letter_code
_entity_poly.pdbx_strand_id
1 'polypeptide(L)'
;MTVRKAWLVFIGLSSILGLAGCGGSKNLSSLSTGSKPTAVLFVSPPPKSLAVNASATLLAAATYPIPSQGGNSQVTWVMTCGSPGACGSFGPSDEGGAITYTAPAAIPAGGTVTVTATAVADTTKSTSATITIVAPIPISVAFYAPPPASLQVNAAFPMSASINNDVSANPQVKWTVTCGAAACGSFSSATTGNESQNTYTAPAAIPPGGNVTVTVTSVTDPTRSASTSIVITAAAPTLANGTYVFQISGPTGGQSSFMTGVFVANNGVVTGGEQDWTYYFNDDDSIYPYSSFQKITGGSYATTPDGNLQVTLQIASGGPETFTGTLATGAHGFVAAIDGSPASGTLDLQTSTAAPAGGYAVSLSGGDESSEAVWIGGILNIDSTGGISGAGSVLDVINSQTNTANTQSLGASTVSAPDANGRVQIHLIPTGSSLPSLYLAGYPIDATHMRLAEMAGSDNSNIPAQWVLGGTALGQGAGTGHFSVSSIGGSSYVFGAQGTNPAGPLQMAGVITLKADGTLTGTFNKSDYNGDPATIPIPVTGNYTVDPTGRVTLSSLVEGSSSEDSLHLYLTGDGNGLLLSNDFSDIFTGQVFQQQTAAFSAASFSGNYGLNATVLSPLSTQIQAGAVTGPLTSNAGNFTDTLAGYADAGGSTADFALSGSFTSNTNGVFAGMLAGFDPTDRTRAGEFTLYLVDSTQAVLIGTDGTQLVLGHLQSLQ
;
A
#
# COMPACT_ATOMS: atom_id res chain seq x y z
N MET A 1 23.86 -43.53 -6.42
CA MET A 1 23.79 -44.34 -5.19
C MET A 1 23.03 -45.63 -5.48
N THR A 2 23.70 -46.78 -5.33
CA THR A 2 23.18 -48.09 -4.84
C THR A 2 21.68 -48.38 -5.02
N VAL A 3 21.19 -49.25 -5.93
CA VAL A 3 21.24 -50.74 -6.05
C VAL A 3 20.59 -51.52 -4.88
N ARG A 4 19.76 -52.53 -5.25
CA ARG A 4 19.32 -53.79 -4.55
C ARG A 4 17.86 -53.77 -4.04
N LYS A 5 16.98 -54.77 -4.21
CA LYS A 5 17.06 -56.27 -4.30
C LYS A 5 15.75 -56.82 -4.93
N ALA A 6 15.77 -57.76 -5.89
CA ALA A 6 15.52 -59.24 -5.81
C ALA A 6 14.06 -59.63 -5.46
N TRP A 7 13.37 -60.60 -6.09
CA TRP A 7 13.52 -62.09 -6.14
C TRP A 7 12.86 -62.67 -7.44
N LEU A 8 13.48 -63.55 -8.27
CA LEU A 8 13.56 -65.05 -8.26
C LEU A 8 12.18 -65.77 -8.39
N VAL A 9 11.88 -66.73 -9.30
CA VAL A 9 12.43 -68.10 -9.56
C VAL A 9 11.84 -68.61 -10.92
N PHE A 10 12.56 -69.27 -11.84
CA PHE A 10 12.57 -70.76 -12.00
C PHE A 10 13.71 -71.28 -12.91
N ILE A 11 14.21 -72.46 -12.53
CA ILE A 11 15.39 -73.20 -13.01
C ILE A 11 15.00 -74.41 -13.89
N GLY A 12 15.92 -74.79 -14.79
CA GLY A 12 16.24 -76.20 -15.17
C GLY A 12 15.59 -76.71 -16.47
N LEU A 13 16.23 -77.52 -17.32
CA LEU A 13 17.57 -78.15 -17.31
C LEU A 13 17.89 -78.64 -18.75
N SER A 14 19.17 -78.73 -19.09
CA SER A 14 19.73 -79.11 -20.41
C SER A 14 19.70 -80.61 -20.76
N SER A 15 19.82 -80.90 -22.08
CA SER A 15 20.67 -81.95 -22.73
C SER A 15 20.24 -83.44 -22.57
N ILE A 16 20.47 -84.44 -23.46
CA ILE A 16 21.23 -84.62 -24.72
C ILE A 16 20.92 -86.05 -25.28
N LEU A 17 21.17 -86.28 -26.58
CA LEU A 17 21.44 -87.54 -27.34
C LEU A 17 20.35 -88.63 -27.58
N GLY A 18 19.97 -88.76 -28.86
CA GLY A 18 20.45 -89.81 -29.78
C GLY A 18 20.15 -91.30 -29.49
N LEU A 19 19.19 -91.87 -30.21
CA LEU A 19 19.23 -93.28 -30.64
C LEU A 19 18.76 -93.43 -32.09
N ALA A 20 19.62 -94.05 -32.92
CA ALA A 20 19.27 -94.62 -34.20
C ALA A 20 18.53 -95.94 -33.98
N GLY A 21 17.40 -96.13 -34.66
CA GLY A 21 16.64 -97.38 -34.69
C GLY A 21 16.02 -97.57 -36.07
N CYS A 22 16.60 -98.50 -36.83
CA CYS A 22 16.09 -99.01 -38.11
C CYS A 22 14.82 -99.84 -37.88
N GLY A 23 13.81 -99.75 -38.76
CA GLY A 23 12.81 -100.82 -38.84
C GLY A 23 11.46 -100.44 -39.42
N GLY A 24 11.23 -100.85 -40.66
CA GLY A 24 9.95 -101.46 -41.03
C GLY A 24 8.87 -100.55 -41.61
N SER A 25 8.91 -100.42 -42.94
CA SER A 25 7.78 -100.00 -43.76
C SER A 25 6.52 -100.83 -43.45
N LYS A 26 5.47 -100.17 -42.94
CA LYS A 26 4.08 -100.55 -43.23
C LYS A 26 3.31 -99.30 -43.59
N ASN A 27 2.83 -99.27 -44.84
CA ASN A 27 1.83 -98.34 -45.33
C ASN A 27 0.66 -98.25 -44.35
N LEU A 28 0.54 -97.14 -43.63
CA LEU A 28 -0.72 -96.69 -43.09
C LEU A 28 -1.23 -95.62 -44.04
N SER A 29 -2.42 -95.88 -44.57
CA SER A 29 -3.20 -94.98 -45.40
C SER A 29 -3.14 -93.56 -44.83
N SER A 30 -2.71 -92.58 -45.62
CA SER A 30 -2.91 -91.18 -45.24
C SER A 30 -4.42 -90.96 -45.15
N LEU A 31 -4.98 -90.93 -43.94
CA LEU A 31 -6.25 -90.23 -43.73
C LEU A 31 -5.94 -88.74 -43.95
N SER A 32 -6.07 -88.31 -45.20
CA SER A 32 -6.39 -86.93 -45.54
C SER A 32 -7.83 -86.66 -45.08
N THR A 33 -8.07 -86.70 -43.77
CA THR A 33 -9.18 -85.97 -43.19
C THR A 33 -8.63 -84.59 -42.94
N GLY A 34 -9.02 -83.60 -43.76
CA GLY A 34 -8.74 -82.20 -43.45
C GLY A 34 -9.14 -81.96 -42.00
N SER A 35 -8.18 -81.61 -41.15
CA SER A 35 -8.45 -81.32 -39.75
C SER A 35 -9.47 -80.19 -39.73
N LYS A 36 -10.63 -80.43 -39.12
CA LYS A 36 -11.62 -79.38 -38.89
C LYS A 36 -11.29 -78.66 -37.58
N PRO A 37 -11.43 -77.33 -37.53
CA PRO A 37 -11.23 -76.60 -36.28
C PRO A 37 -12.27 -77.01 -35.24
N THR A 38 -11.85 -77.05 -33.97
CA THR A 38 -12.70 -77.38 -32.83
C THR A 38 -13.54 -76.18 -32.39
N ALA A 39 -12.96 -74.98 -32.45
CA ALA A 39 -13.59 -73.71 -32.07
C ALA A 39 -12.93 -72.52 -32.78
N VAL A 40 -13.53 -71.33 -32.65
CA VAL A 40 -12.87 -70.04 -32.92
C VAL A 40 -12.77 -69.30 -31.60
N LEU A 41 -11.61 -68.75 -31.29
CA LEU A 41 -11.40 -67.98 -30.06
C LEU A 41 -10.82 -66.61 -30.42
N PHE A 42 -11.22 -65.60 -29.65
CA PHE A 42 -10.49 -64.34 -29.63
C PHE A 42 -9.14 -64.57 -28.95
N VAL A 43 -8.05 -64.22 -29.63
CA VAL A 43 -6.69 -64.34 -29.10
C VAL A 43 -6.45 -63.29 -28.02
N SER A 44 -7.12 -62.13 -28.15
CA SER A 44 -7.24 -61.11 -27.10
C SER A 44 -8.71 -60.69 -26.97
N PRO A 45 -9.23 -60.42 -25.74
CA PRO A 45 -10.60 -59.99 -25.56
C PRO A 45 -10.92 -58.71 -26.35
N PRO A 46 -11.98 -58.69 -27.18
CA PRO A 46 -12.43 -57.47 -27.84
C PRO A 46 -12.83 -56.38 -26.84
N PRO A 47 -12.74 -55.09 -27.21
CA PRO A 47 -13.16 -54.00 -26.35
C PRO A 47 -14.67 -54.09 -26.03
N LYS A 48 -15.03 -53.88 -24.77
CA LYS A 48 -16.45 -53.84 -24.35
C LYS A 48 -17.18 -52.59 -24.85
N SER A 49 -16.45 -51.50 -25.04
CA SER A 49 -16.98 -50.23 -25.54
C SER A 49 -15.97 -49.50 -26.43
N LEU A 50 -16.47 -48.75 -27.41
CA LEU A 50 -15.67 -47.92 -28.31
C LEU A 50 -16.44 -46.61 -28.59
N ALA A 51 -15.75 -45.47 -28.57
CA ALA A 51 -16.39 -44.21 -28.97
C ALA A 51 -16.65 -44.21 -30.49
N VAL A 52 -17.63 -43.43 -30.97
CA VAL A 52 -17.82 -43.20 -32.41
C VAL A 52 -16.50 -42.79 -33.07
N ASN A 53 -16.24 -43.32 -34.27
CA ASN A 53 -14.98 -43.17 -35.04
C ASN A 53 -13.69 -43.70 -34.38
N ALA A 54 -13.71 -44.22 -33.14
CA ALA A 54 -12.53 -44.82 -32.55
C ALA A 54 -12.24 -46.20 -33.16
N SER A 55 -10.98 -46.61 -33.17
CA SER A 55 -10.54 -47.89 -33.74
C SER A 55 -9.97 -48.83 -32.69
N ALA A 56 -10.12 -50.13 -32.90
CA ALA A 56 -9.53 -51.18 -32.08
C ALA A 56 -9.10 -52.37 -32.94
N THR A 57 -7.98 -53.00 -32.59
CA THR A 57 -7.54 -54.24 -33.24
C THR A 57 -8.31 -55.42 -32.65
N LEU A 58 -8.91 -56.22 -33.52
CA LEU A 58 -9.57 -57.48 -33.19
C LEU A 58 -8.71 -58.63 -33.71
N LEU A 59 -8.49 -59.66 -32.90
CA LEU A 59 -7.70 -60.82 -33.29
C LEU A 59 -8.42 -62.10 -32.85
N ALA A 60 -8.69 -62.98 -33.81
CA ALA A 60 -9.31 -64.27 -33.57
C ALA A 60 -8.65 -65.34 -34.44
N ALA A 61 -8.63 -66.57 -33.94
CA ALA A 61 -8.06 -67.71 -34.64
C ALA A 61 -8.94 -68.95 -34.47
N ALA A 62 -9.01 -69.76 -35.53
CA ALA A 62 -9.57 -71.10 -35.43
C ALA A 62 -8.58 -72.01 -34.69
N THR A 63 -9.07 -72.80 -33.73
CA THR A 63 -8.25 -73.70 -32.92
C THR A 63 -8.46 -75.15 -33.32
N TYR A 64 -7.40 -75.96 -33.24
CA TYR A 64 -7.40 -77.36 -33.65
C TYR A 64 -7.10 -78.28 -32.47
N PRO A 65 -7.55 -79.55 -32.49
CA PRO A 65 -7.31 -80.50 -31.39
C PRO A 65 -5.83 -80.82 -31.17
N ILE A 66 -4.99 -80.66 -32.21
CA ILE A 66 -3.56 -80.99 -32.19
C ILE A 66 -2.78 -79.83 -32.82
N PRO A 67 -1.87 -79.15 -32.08
CA PRO A 67 -1.14 -77.98 -32.56
C PRO A 67 -0.19 -78.22 -33.76
N SER A 68 0.22 -79.46 -34.01
CA SER A 68 1.25 -79.82 -35.01
C SER A 68 0.71 -80.18 -36.39
N GLN A 69 -0.61 -80.18 -36.59
CA GLN A 69 -1.26 -80.42 -37.88
C GLN A 69 -1.65 -79.07 -38.47
N GLY A 70 -0.82 -78.48 -39.34
CA GLY A 70 -0.95 -77.11 -39.87
C GLY A 70 -2.26 -76.80 -40.60
N GLY A 71 -3.35 -76.64 -39.84
CA GLY A 71 -4.67 -76.25 -40.33
C GLY A 71 -4.75 -74.75 -40.61
N ASN A 72 -5.70 -74.36 -41.46
CA ASN A 72 -5.95 -72.95 -41.76
C ASN A 72 -6.63 -72.24 -40.57
N SER A 73 -5.82 -71.55 -39.75
CA SER A 73 -6.29 -70.77 -38.59
C SER A 73 -6.99 -69.46 -38.94
N GLN A 74 -7.11 -69.09 -40.22
CA GLN A 74 -7.71 -67.84 -40.66
C GLN A 74 -9.21 -67.79 -40.36
N VAL A 75 -9.68 -66.58 -40.10
CA VAL A 75 -11.08 -66.27 -39.88
C VAL A 75 -11.55 -65.20 -40.87
N THR A 76 -12.84 -65.22 -41.18
CA THR A 76 -13.52 -64.13 -41.87
C THR A 76 -14.33 -63.33 -40.86
N TRP A 77 -14.37 -62.01 -41.04
CA TRP A 77 -15.03 -61.08 -40.13
C TRP A 77 -16.32 -60.53 -40.72
N VAL A 78 -17.37 -60.53 -39.92
CA VAL A 78 -18.65 -59.86 -40.22
C VAL A 78 -18.99 -58.93 -39.07
N MET A 79 -19.52 -57.74 -39.37
CA MET A 79 -20.07 -56.82 -38.38
C MET A 79 -21.57 -56.65 -38.62
N THR A 80 -22.34 -56.64 -37.56
CA THR A 80 -23.79 -56.43 -37.58
C THR A 80 -24.18 -55.43 -36.49
N CYS A 81 -25.22 -54.65 -36.75
CA CYS A 81 -25.78 -53.68 -35.82
C CYS A 81 -27.23 -53.39 -36.22
N GLY A 82 -27.98 -52.69 -35.37
CA GLY A 82 -29.38 -52.33 -35.65
C GLY A 82 -29.57 -51.34 -36.81
N SER A 83 -28.49 -50.83 -37.40
CA SER A 83 -28.49 -49.93 -38.57
C SER A 83 -27.71 -50.56 -39.73
N PRO A 84 -28.35 -51.41 -40.55
CA PRO A 84 -27.68 -52.13 -41.63
C PRO A 84 -26.84 -51.21 -42.53
N GLY A 85 -25.57 -51.57 -42.76
CA GLY A 85 -24.63 -50.79 -43.59
C GLY A 85 -23.94 -49.62 -42.86
N ALA A 86 -24.29 -49.33 -41.61
CA ALA A 86 -23.73 -48.23 -40.82
C ALA A 86 -23.06 -48.71 -39.53
N CYS A 87 -22.49 -49.92 -39.54
CA CYS A 87 -21.89 -50.55 -38.36
C CYS A 87 -20.39 -50.26 -38.16
N GLY A 88 -19.82 -49.35 -38.97
CA GLY A 88 -18.39 -49.04 -38.97
C GLY A 88 -17.68 -49.64 -40.18
N SER A 89 -16.35 -49.76 -40.07
CA SER A 89 -15.51 -50.32 -41.13
C SER A 89 -14.41 -51.21 -40.57
N PHE A 90 -14.09 -52.27 -41.30
CA PHE A 90 -12.86 -53.02 -41.08
C PHE A 90 -11.74 -52.50 -41.99
N GLY A 91 -10.54 -52.35 -41.44
CA GLY A 91 -9.32 -52.13 -42.19
C GLY A 91 -8.80 -53.42 -42.86
N PRO A 92 -7.68 -53.36 -43.60
CA PRO A 92 -7.06 -54.54 -44.18
C PRO A 92 -6.65 -55.54 -43.08
N SER A 93 -6.90 -56.83 -43.31
CA SER A 93 -6.48 -57.92 -42.43
C SER A 93 -5.00 -58.23 -42.63
N ASP A 94 -4.27 -58.49 -41.55
CA ASP A 94 -2.91 -59.04 -41.64
C ASP A 94 -2.93 -60.57 -41.85
N GLU A 95 -1.78 -61.16 -42.21
CA GLU A 95 -1.63 -62.62 -42.41
C GLU A 95 -1.88 -63.43 -41.11
N GLY A 96 -1.95 -62.77 -39.95
CA GLY A 96 -2.17 -63.36 -38.63
C GLY A 96 -3.63 -63.41 -38.18
N GLY A 97 -4.56 -62.86 -38.97
CA GLY A 97 -5.99 -62.81 -38.63
C GLY A 97 -6.40 -61.61 -37.77
N ALA A 98 -5.50 -60.64 -37.57
CA ALA A 98 -5.84 -59.37 -36.93
C ALA A 98 -6.53 -58.44 -37.94
N ILE A 99 -7.51 -57.68 -37.46
CA ILE A 99 -8.21 -56.68 -38.25
C ILE A 99 -8.47 -55.43 -37.41
N THR A 100 -8.29 -54.24 -38.00
CA THR A 100 -8.63 -52.98 -37.32
C THR A 100 -10.11 -52.69 -37.55
N TYR A 101 -10.92 -52.77 -36.50
CA TYR A 101 -12.30 -52.30 -36.52
C TYR A 101 -12.34 -50.81 -36.17
N THR A 102 -13.04 -50.01 -36.98
CA THR A 102 -13.33 -48.60 -36.70
C THR A 102 -14.83 -48.43 -36.47
N ALA A 103 -15.19 -47.92 -35.30
CA ALA A 103 -16.58 -47.66 -34.91
C ALA A 103 -17.27 -46.69 -35.89
N PRO A 104 -18.60 -46.81 -36.05
CA PRO A 104 -19.36 -45.92 -36.93
C PRO A 104 -19.32 -44.46 -36.46
N ALA A 105 -19.57 -43.54 -37.39
CA ALA A 105 -19.61 -42.09 -37.14
C ALA A 105 -20.82 -41.62 -36.32
N ALA A 106 -21.83 -42.48 -36.16
CA ALA A 106 -23.00 -42.25 -35.32
C ALA A 106 -23.31 -43.53 -34.52
N ILE A 107 -23.96 -43.38 -33.36
CA ILE A 107 -24.39 -44.50 -32.55
C ILE A 107 -25.49 -45.27 -33.33
N PRO A 108 -25.28 -46.56 -33.68
CA PRO A 108 -26.30 -47.34 -34.38
C PRO A 108 -27.56 -47.55 -33.54
N ALA A 109 -28.67 -47.89 -34.17
CA ALA A 109 -29.87 -48.31 -33.46
C ALA A 109 -29.54 -49.51 -32.54
N GLY A 110 -29.91 -49.40 -31.26
CA GLY A 110 -29.55 -50.38 -30.22
C GLY A 110 -28.17 -50.16 -29.56
N GLY A 111 -27.40 -49.15 -29.97
CA GLY A 111 -26.20 -48.69 -29.27
C GLY A 111 -24.99 -49.64 -29.32
N THR A 112 -25.05 -50.70 -30.11
CA THR A 112 -24.03 -51.76 -30.11
C THR A 112 -23.72 -52.25 -31.52
N VAL A 113 -22.50 -52.76 -31.70
CA VAL A 113 -22.05 -53.48 -32.90
C VAL A 113 -21.57 -54.85 -32.48
N THR A 114 -22.07 -55.90 -33.13
CA THR A 114 -21.62 -57.28 -32.93
C THR A 114 -20.65 -57.65 -34.03
N VAL A 115 -19.42 -58.02 -33.65
CA VAL A 115 -18.39 -58.53 -34.55
C VAL A 115 -18.32 -60.05 -34.41
N THR A 116 -18.31 -60.75 -35.55
CA THR A 116 -18.29 -62.22 -35.62
C THR A 116 -17.10 -62.66 -36.45
N ALA A 117 -16.25 -63.49 -35.86
CA ALA A 117 -15.17 -64.19 -36.53
C ALA A 117 -15.60 -65.62 -36.84
N THR A 118 -15.56 -66.01 -38.12
CA THR A 118 -15.95 -67.34 -38.60
C THR A 118 -14.76 -68.06 -39.22
N ALA A 119 -14.49 -69.30 -38.84
CA ALA A 119 -13.34 -70.04 -39.37
C ALA A 119 -13.47 -70.25 -40.90
N VAL A 120 -12.39 -70.00 -41.64
CA VAL A 120 -12.35 -70.25 -43.09
C VAL A 120 -12.46 -71.74 -43.39
N ALA A 121 -11.83 -72.59 -42.56
CA ALA A 121 -11.81 -74.04 -42.75
C ALA A 121 -13.13 -74.75 -42.37
N ASP A 122 -13.97 -74.15 -41.53
CA ASP A 122 -15.28 -74.70 -41.14
C ASP A 122 -16.22 -73.56 -40.70
N THR A 123 -17.14 -73.19 -41.58
CA THR A 123 -18.07 -72.08 -41.38
C THR A 123 -19.11 -72.35 -40.29
N THR A 124 -19.18 -73.56 -39.74
CA THR A 124 -20.02 -73.88 -38.57
C THR A 124 -19.39 -73.43 -37.24
N LYS A 125 -18.13 -72.98 -37.26
CA LYS A 125 -17.40 -72.51 -36.09
C LYS A 125 -17.21 -71.00 -36.15
N SER A 126 -17.79 -70.30 -35.17
CA SER A 126 -17.68 -68.85 -35.03
C SER A 126 -17.60 -68.43 -33.57
N THR A 127 -17.08 -67.24 -33.34
CA THR A 127 -17.18 -66.52 -32.06
C THR A 127 -17.63 -65.09 -32.33
N SER A 128 -18.37 -64.51 -31.39
CA SER A 128 -18.92 -63.16 -31.51
C SER A 128 -18.63 -62.34 -30.26
N ALA A 129 -18.44 -61.03 -30.45
CA ALA A 129 -18.35 -60.07 -29.37
C ALA A 129 -19.23 -58.86 -29.66
N THR A 130 -19.86 -58.31 -28.62
CA THR A 130 -20.67 -57.10 -28.71
C THR A 130 -19.89 -55.92 -28.15
N ILE A 131 -19.72 -54.88 -28.98
CA ILE A 131 -19.03 -53.65 -28.68
C ILE A 131 -20.09 -52.56 -28.50
N THR A 132 -20.14 -51.93 -27.33
CA THR A 132 -21.03 -50.79 -27.09
C THR A 132 -20.46 -49.52 -27.72
N ILE A 133 -21.23 -48.85 -28.57
CA ILE A 133 -20.79 -47.60 -29.21
C ILE A 133 -21.28 -46.43 -28.38
N VAL A 134 -20.33 -45.63 -27.86
CA VAL A 134 -20.62 -44.48 -27.00
C VAL A 134 -20.30 -43.17 -27.70
N ALA A 135 -20.98 -42.08 -27.30
CA ALA A 135 -20.63 -40.75 -27.74
C ALA A 135 -19.24 -40.36 -27.24
N PRO A 136 -18.51 -39.46 -27.93
CA PRO A 136 -17.26 -38.92 -27.42
C PRO A 136 -17.53 -38.11 -26.14
N ILE A 137 -16.61 -38.16 -25.19
CA ILE A 137 -16.66 -37.25 -24.04
C ILE A 137 -16.39 -35.84 -24.58
N PRO A 138 -17.25 -34.85 -24.32
CA PRO A 138 -17.07 -33.51 -24.87
C PRO A 138 -15.80 -32.86 -24.32
N ILE A 139 -15.18 -31.99 -25.12
CA ILE A 139 -14.10 -31.13 -24.66
C ILE A 139 -14.64 -30.24 -23.55
N SER A 140 -13.87 -30.12 -22.47
CA SER A 140 -14.12 -29.14 -21.41
C SER A 140 -12.92 -28.24 -21.25
N VAL A 141 -13.18 -26.95 -21.10
CA VAL A 141 -12.17 -25.93 -20.83
C VAL A 141 -12.44 -25.38 -19.44
N ALA A 142 -11.40 -25.20 -18.64
CA ALA A 142 -11.48 -24.52 -17.35
C ALA A 142 -10.21 -23.69 -17.12
N PHE A 143 -10.27 -22.75 -16.18
CA PHE A 143 -9.04 -22.15 -15.65
C PHE A 143 -8.35 -23.18 -14.77
N TYR A 144 -7.05 -23.37 -14.97
CA TYR A 144 -6.26 -24.36 -14.22
C TYR A 144 -6.16 -23.98 -12.73
N ALA A 145 -6.04 -22.69 -12.46
CA ALA A 145 -6.19 -22.09 -11.13
C ALA A 145 -7.20 -20.95 -11.20
N PRO A 146 -7.96 -20.65 -10.12
CA PRO A 146 -8.86 -19.52 -10.10
C PRO A 146 -8.12 -18.21 -10.41
N PRO A 147 -8.56 -17.43 -11.41
CA PRO A 147 -8.04 -16.09 -11.64
C PRO A 147 -8.37 -15.17 -10.44
N PRO A 148 -7.65 -14.06 -10.26
CA PRO A 148 -7.84 -13.18 -9.11
C PRO A 148 -9.22 -12.51 -9.19
N ALA A 149 -9.82 -12.26 -8.02
CA ALA A 149 -11.10 -11.56 -7.95
C ALA A 149 -10.99 -10.09 -8.41
N SER A 150 -9.83 -9.46 -8.16
CA SER A 150 -9.52 -8.10 -8.58
C SER A 150 -8.07 -7.96 -9.05
N LEU A 151 -7.82 -6.96 -9.89
CA LEU A 151 -6.49 -6.60 -10.39
C LEU A 151 -6.43 -5.08 -10.61
N GLN A 152 -5.33 -4.45 -10.23
CA GLN A 152 -5.16 -3.01 -10.44
C GLN A 152 -4.93 -2.69 -11.93
N VAL A 153 -5.23 -1.46 -12.35
CA VAL A 153 -4.86 -0.96 -13.67
C VAL A 153 -3.37 -1.19 -13.95
N ASN A 154 -3.03 -1.56 -15.20
CA ASN A 154 -1.69 -1.94 -15.65
C ASN A 154 -1.03 -3.16 -14.96
N ALA A 155 -1.60 -3.73 -13.91
CA ALA A 155 -1.03 -4.88 -13.24
C ALA A 155 -1.12 -6.13 -14.12
N ALA A 156 -0.14 -7.03 -13.97
CA ALA A 156 -0.05 -8.26 -14.73
C ALA A 156 -0.24 -9.48 -13.82
N PHE A 157 -0.99 -10.48 -14.28
CA PHE A 157 -1.22 -11.73 -13.54
C PHE A 157 -1.03 -12.96 -14.45
N PRO A 158 -0.27 -13.98 -14.01
CA PRO A 158 -0.09 -15.21 -14.76
C PRO A 158 -1.32 -16.11 -14.64
N MET A 159 -1.85 -16.59 -15.76
CA MET A 159 -2.98 -17.50 -15.84
C MET A 159 -2.66 -18.71 -16.71
N SER A 160 -3.36 -19.81 -16.47
CA SER A 160 -3.34 -20.98 -17.34
C SER A 160 -4.72 -21.61 -17.40
N ALA A 161 -4.99 -22.34 -18.48
CA ALA A 161 -6.25 -23.03 -18.70
C ALA A 161 -6.00 -24.52 -18.94
N SER A 162 -6.89 -25.36 -18.43
CA SER A 162 -6.91 -26.79 -18.73
C SER A 162 -7.91 -27.10 -19.83
N ILE A 163 -7.53 -28.05 -20.69
CA ILE A 163 -8.31 -28.59 -21.79
C ILE A 163 -8.37 -30.09 -21.60
N ASN A 164 -9.56 -30.61 -21.31
CA ASN A 164 -9.75 -32.05 -21.11
C ASN A 164 -10.51 -32.64 -22.29
N ASN A 165 -10.23 -33.91 -22.59
CA ASN A 165 -10.86 -34.70 -23.66
C ASN A 165 -10.61 -34.20 -25.10
N ASP A 166 -9.70 -33.23 -25.29
CA ASP A 166 -9.22 -32.87 -26.62
C ASP A 166 -8.13 -33.86 -27.06
N VAL A 167 -8.47 -34.70 -28.03
CA VAL A 167 -7.59 -35.75 -28.58
C VAL A 167 -6.79 -35.30 -29.81
N SER A 168 -6.82 -34.01 -30.14
CA SER A 168 -6.01 -33.44 -31.21
C SER A 168 -4.51 -33.50 -30.87
N ALA A 169 -3.65 -33.42 -31.88
CA ALA A 169 -2.20 -33.45 -31.68
C ALA A 169 -1.68 -32.26 -30.85
N ASN A 170 -2.39 -31.13 -30.87
CA ASN A 170 -2.01 -29.87 -30.22
C ASN A 170 -3.25 -29.20 -29.58
N PRO A 171 -3.72 -29.65 -28.40
CA PRO A 171 -4.83 -29.01 -27.72
C PRO A 171 -4.47 -27.59 -27.30
N GLN A 172 -5.28 -26.60 -27.73
CA GLN A 172 -5.04 -25.18 -27.49
C GLN A 172 -6.30 -24.45 -27.03
N VAL A 173 -6.10 -23.43 -26.20
CA VAL A 173 -7.12 -22.42 -25.88
C VAL A 173 -6.80 -21.10 -26.57
N LYS A 174 -7.84 -20.39 -26.98
CA LYS A 174 -7.80 -18.97 -27.36
C LYS A 174 -8.19 -18.12 -26.15
N TRP A 175 -7.39 -17.10 -25.86
CA TRP A 175 -7.65 -16.13 -24.80
C TRP A 175 -8.31 -14.89 -25.38
N THR A 176 -9.36 -14.41 -24.73
CA THR A 176 -10.05 -13.16 -25.08
C THR A 176 -10.42 -12.42 -23.81
N VAL A 177 -10.49 -11.09 -23.90
CA VAL A 177 -10.93 -10.22 -22.81
C VAL A 177 -11.89 -9.17 -23.34
N THR A 178 -12.96 -8.89 -22.59
CA THR A 178 -13.99 -7.90 -22.94
C THR A 178 -14.40 -7.08 -21.72
N CYS A 179 -14.84 -5.85 -21.92
CA CYS A 179 -15.14 -4.92 -20.82
C CYS A 179 -16.08 -3.77 -21.23
N GLY A 180 -16.84 -3.93 -22.31
CA GLY A 180 -17.71 -2.86 -22.84
C GLY A 180 -16.98 -1.64 -23.43
N ALA A 181 -15.65 -1.64 -23.49
CA ALA A 181 -14.81 -0.60 -24.09
C ALA A 181 -13.76 -1.19 -25.05
N ALA A 182 -13.02 -0.31 -25.74
CA ALA A 182 -11.98 -0.72 -26.69
C ALA A 182 -10.71 -1.27 -26.02
N ALA A 183 -10.35 -0.74 -24.85
CA ALA A 183 -9.13 -1.11 -24.12
C ALA A 183 -9.47 -1.91 -22.87
N CYS A 184 -9.42 -3.25 -22.97
CA CYS A 184 -9.75 -4.18 -21.88
C CYS A 184 -8.54 -4.92 -21.32
N GLY A 185 -7.32 -4.44 -21.59
CA GLY A 185 -6.10 -5.16 -21.29
C GLY A 185 -5.64 -6.08 -22.43
N SER A 186 -4.62 -6.89 -22.17
CA SER A 186 -3.99 -7.74 -23.19
C SER A 186 -3.40 -9.01 -22.61
N PHE A 187 -3.28 -10.05 -23.44
CA PHE A 187 -2.55 -11.27 -23.13
C PHE A 187 -1.18 -11.27 -23.80
N SER A 188 -0.19 -11.89 -23.14
CA SER A 188 1.13 -12.12 -23.73
C SER A 188 1.10 -12.98 -25.00
N SER A 189 0.10 -13.87 -25.11
CA SER A 189 -0.21 -14.63 -26.32
C SER A 189 -1.72 -14.77 -26.51
N ALA A 190 -2.18 -14.73 -27.77
CA ALA A 190 -3.59 -14.95 -28.11
C ALA A 190 -4.04 -16.41 -27.93
N THR A 191 -3.10 -17.36 -27.96
CA THR A 191 -3.36 -18.80 -27.82
C THR A 191 -2.27 -19.48 -27.00
N THR A 192 -2.63 -20.47 -26.19
CA THR A 192 -1.67 -21.30 -25.44
C THR A 192 -2.06 -22.78 -25.49
N GLY A 193 -1.10 -23.66 -25.26
CA GLY A 193 -1.37 -25.09 -25.08
C GLY A 193 -2.03 -25.41 -23.74
N ASN A 194 -2.38 -26.68 -23.53
CA ASN A 194 -2.91 -27.16 -22.25
C ASN A 194 -1.98 -26.80 -21.08
N GLU A 195 -2.55 -26.18 -20.04
CA GLU A 195 -1.89 -25.79 -18.78
C GLU A 195 -0.68 -24.85 -18.95
N SER A 196 -0.45 -24.33 -20.15
CA SER A 196 0.63 -23.42 -20.44
C SER A 196 0.32 -22.03 -19.89
N GLN A 197 1.32 -21.39 -19.29
CA GLN A 197 1.18 -20.06 -18.70
C GLN A 197 0.98 -18.98 -19.79
N ASN A 198 0.08 -18.04 -19.51
CA ASN A 198 -0.16 -16.82 -20.26
C ASN A 198 -0.26 -15.65 -19.27
N THR A 199 0.35 -14.52 -19.55
CA THR A 199 0.23 -13.34 -18.69
C THR A 199 -0.87 -12.43 -19.22
N TYR A 200 -1.83 -12.08 -18.36
CA TYR A 200 -2.78 -11.00 -18.64
C TYR A 200 -2.34 -9.71 -17.98
N THR A 201 -2.33 -8.62 -18.75
CA THR A 201 -2.08 -7.25 -18.27
C THR A 201 -3.39 -6.48 -18.31
N ALA A 202 -3.80 -5.95 -17.16
CA ALA A 202 -5.00 -5.12 -17.01
C ALA A 202 -4.93 -3.83 -17.84
N PRO A 203 -6.08 -3.24 -18.22
CA PRO A 203 -6.11 -1.96 -18.93
C PRO A 203 -5.51 -0.82 -18.10
N ALA A 204 -5.09 0.24 -18.78
CA ALA A 204 -4.49 1.43 -18.14
C ALA A 204 -5.50 2.33 -17.41
N ALA A 205 -6.79 2.12 -17.64
CA ALA A 205 -7.88 2.83 -16.99
C ALA A 205 -8.98 1.84 -16.60
N ILE A 206 -9.77 2.18 -15.59
CA ILE A 206 -10.91 1.38 -15.15
C ILE A 206 -11.97 1.38 -16.27
N PRO A 207 -12.34 0.22 -16.83
CA PRO A 207 -13.35 0.15 -17.88
C PRO A 207 -14.75 0.59 -17.40
N PRO A 208 -15.65 0.98 -18.32
CA PRO A 208 -17.06 1.16 -18.01
C PRO A 208 -17.65 -0.10 -17.36
N GLY A 209 -18.16 0.03 -16.13
CA GLY A 209 -18.66 -1.11 -15.33
C GLY A 209 -17.65 -1.71 -14.34
N GLY A 210 -16.38 -1.26 -14.35
CA GLY A 210 -15.39 -1.58 -13.32
C GLY A 210 -14.82 -2.99 -13.36
N ASN A 211 -15.08 -3.77 -14.41
CA ASN A 211 -14.60 -5.15 -14.54
C ASN A 211 -14.22 -5.52 -15.97
N VAL A 212 -13.44 -6.58 -16.09
CA VAL A 212 -13.12 -7.26 -17.35
C VAL A 212 -13.61 -8.71 -17.28
N THR A 213 -14.13 -9.22 -18.39
CA THR A 213 -14.47 -10.62 -18.55
C THR A 213 -13.39 -11.30 -19.37
N VAL A 214 -12.65 -12.22 -18.76
CA VAL A 214 -11.68 -13.08 -19.42
C VAL A 214 -12.36 -14.37 -19.84
N THR A 215 -12.21 -14.73 -21.11
CA THR A 215 -12.77 -15.95 -21.70
C THR A 215 -11.67 -16.78 -22.35
N VAL A 216 -11.62 -18.05 -21.99
CA VAL A 216 -10.80 -19.08 -22.63
C VAL A 216 -11.69 -20.01 -23.44
N THR A 217 -11.40 -20.18 -24.72
CA THR A 217 -12.20 -20.97 -25.66
C THR A 217 -11.35 -22.06 -26.29
N SER A 218 -11.84 -23.29 -26.40
CA SER A 218 -11.12 -24.34 -27.13
C SER A 218 -10.96 -23.95 -28.60
N VAL A 219 -9.75 -24.09 -29.13
CA VAL A 219 -9.49 -23.88 -30.57
C VAL A 219 -10.13 -24.99 -31.40
N THR A 220 -10.15 -26.22 -30.87
CA THR A 220 -10.71 -27.41 -31.53
C THR A 220 -12.25 -27.40 -31.55
N ASP A 221 -12.89 -26.99 -30.45
CA ASP A 221 -14.35 -26.83 -30.36
C ASP A 221 -14.71 -25.45 -29.78
N PRO A 222 -14.96 -24.43 -30.65
CA PRO A 222 -15.27 -23.08 -30.22
C PRO A 222 -16.57 -22.92 -29.41
N THR A 223 -17.40 -23.97 -29.32
CA THR A 223 -18.59 -23.97 -28.46
C THR A 223 -18.27 -24.21 -26.99
N ARG A 224 -17.02 -24.59 -26.68
CA ARG A 224 -16.54 -24.90 -25.33
C ARG A 224 -15.64 -23.78 -24.82
N SER A 225 -16.07 -23.14 -23.74
CA SER A 225 -15.33 -22.05 -23.10
C SER A 225 -15.56 -22.02 -21.59
N ALA A 226 -14.66 -21.33 -20.90
CA ALA A 226 -14.86 -20.88 -19.53
C ALA A 226 -14.62 -19.37 -19.47
N SER A 227 -15.37 -18.67 -18.62
CA SER A 227 -15.22 -17.23 -18.42
C SER A 227 -15.17 -16.87 -16.95
N THR A 228 -14.46 -15.80 -16.62
CA THR A 228 -14.43 -15.21 -15.28
C THR A 228 -14.46 -13.68 -15.37
N SER A 229 -14.98 -13.03 -14.34
CA SER A 229 -14.94 -11.57 -14.18
C SER A 229 -13.84 -11.19 -13.21
N ILE A 230 -13.03 -10.21 -13.57
CA ILE A 230 -11.98 -9.62 -12.73
C ILE A 230 -12.34 -8.16 -12.52
N VAL A 231 -12.48 -7.73 -11.27
CA VAL A 231 -12.72 -6.30 -10.94
C VAL A 231 -11.43 -5.53 -11.19
N ILE A 232 -11.51 -4.43 -11.96
CA ILE A 232 -10.37 -3.55 -12.18
C ILE A 232 -10.43 -2.38 -11.20
N THR A 233 -9.42 -2.29 -10.34
CA THR A 233 -9.30 -1.23 -9.34
C THR A 233 -8.24 -0.21 -9.74
N ALA A 234 -8.32 0.99 -9.16
CA ALA A 234 -7.24 1.97 -9.29
C ALA A 234 -5.93 1.40 -8.71
N ALA A 235 -4.80 1.89 -9.21
CA ALA A 235 -3.52 1.62 -8.55
C ALA A 235 -3.56 2.17 -7.13
N ALA A 236 -2.93 1.46 -6.19
CA ALA A 236 -2.81 1.97 -4.83
C ALA A 236 -2.02 3.28 -4.89
N PRO A 237 -2.49 4.36 -4.24
CA PRO A 237 -1.73 5.59 -4.19
C PRO A 237 -0.40 5.27 -3.51
N THR A 238 0.71 5.70 -4.11
CA THR A 238 2.06 5.45 -3.59
C THR A 238 2.88 6.73 -3.74
N LEU A 239 4.03 6.80 -3.07
CA LEU A 239 4.95 7.92 -3.23
C LEU A 239 5.32 8.06 -4.71
N ALA A 240 5.20 9.28 -5.25
CA ALA A 240 5.73 9.60 -6.56
C ALA A 240 7.25 9.43 -6.56
N ASN A 241 7.84 9.10 -7.71
CA ASN A 241 9.29 9.04 -7.81
C ASN A 241 9.92 10.41 -7.56
N GLY A 242 10.94 10.47 -6.73
CA GLY A 242 11.60 11.72 -6.35
C GLY A 242 12.29 11.64 -5.00
N THR A 243 12.89 12.75 -4.59
CA THR A 243 13.51 12.89 -3.27
C THR A 243 12.46 13.41 -2.29
N TYR A 244 12.28 12.76 -1.15
CA TYR A 244 11.40 13.22 -0.08
C TYR A 244 12.22 13.76 1.07
N VAL A 245 11.89 14.96 1.54
CA VAL A 245 12.31 15.44 2.86
C VAL A 245 11.37 14.82 3.88
N PHE A 246 11.93 14.31 4.97
CA PHE A 246 11.15 13.86 6.11
C PHE A 246 11.61 14.57 7.37
N GLN A 247 10.67 14.76 8.29
CA GLN A 247 10.96 15.12 9.66
C GLN A 247 10.07 14.31 10.58
N ILE A 248 10.68 13.65 11.53
CA ILE A 248 10.00 12.89 12.57
C ILE A 248 10.41 13.48 13.91
N SER A 249 9.42 13.82 14.70
CA SER A 249 9.55 14.56 15.95
C SER A 249 9.06 13.70 17.11
N GLY A 250 9.84 13.68 18.18
CA GLY A 250 9.48 13.15 19.48
C GLY A 250 8.86 14.21 20.39
N PRO A 251 8.55 13.85 21.65
CA PRO A 251 8.06 14.79 22.67
C PRO A 251 9.06 15.93 22.96
N THR A 252 8.62 17.01 23.61
CA THR A 252 9.53 18.06 24.12
C THR A 252 10.12 17.69 25.50
N GLY A 253 11.21 18.36 25.91
CA GLY A 253 11.93 18.06 27.16
C GLY A 253 12.84 16.83 27.07
N GLY A 254 13.10 16.14 28.18
CA GLY A 254 14.10 15.06 28.30
C GLY A 254 13.88 13.79 27.48
N GLN A 255 12.85 13.72 26.63
CA GLN A 255 12.65 12.64 25.65
C GLN A 255 12.65 13.17 24.20
N SER A 256 13.12 14.40 24.00
CA SER A 256 13.21 15.00 22.67
C SER A 256 14.10 14.19 21.76
N SER A 257 13.62 14.05 20.52
CA SER A 257 14.29 13.33 19.45
C SER A 257 13.75 13.87 18.13
N PHE A 258 14.64 14.24 17.21
CA PHE A 258 14.28 14.69 15.88
C PHE A 258 15.14 13.99 14.86
N MET A 259 14.49 13.29 13.94
CA MET A 259 15.13 12.68 12.79
C MET A 259 14.65 13.41 11.54
N THR A 260 15.56 14.12 10.88
CA THR A 260 15.26 14.93 9.69
C THR A 260 16.22 14.56 8.59
N GLY A 261 15.72 14.33 7.38
CA GLY A 261 16.57 13.87 6.31
C GLY A 261 15.89 13.88 4.96
N VAL A 262 16.56 13.26 3.99
CA VAL A 262 15.98 12.94 2.70
C VAL A 262 16.17 11.49 2.33
N PHE A 263 15.23 10.92 1.58
CA PHE A 263 15.42 9.67 0.86
C PHE A 263 14.92 9.76 -0.58
N VAL A 264 15.51 8.97 -1.48
CA VAL A 264 15.16 8.96 -2.91
C VAL A 264 14.26 7.76 -3.20
N ALA A 265 13.00 8.04 -3.50
CA ALA A 265 11.97 7.07 -3.89
C ALA A 265 11.99 6.80 -5.40
N ASN A 266 12.04 5.53 -5.79
CA ASN A 266 11.98 5.11 -7.18
C ASN A 266 11.28 3.73 -7.32
N ASN A 267 10.03 3.73 -7.77
CA ASN A 267 9.21 2.55 -8.06
C ASN A 267 9.20 1.49 -6.94
N GLY A 268 8.88 1.91 -5.71
CA GLY A 268 8.83 1.06 -4.51
C GLY A 268 10.19 0.79 -3.84
N VAL A 269 11.29 1.32 -4.40
CA VAL A 269 12.65 1.16 -3.86
C VAL A 269 13.18 2.51 -3.37
N VAL A 270 13.86 2.50 -2.22
CA VAL A 270 14.66 3.64 -1.78
C VAL A 270 16.09 3.44 -2.30
N THR A 271 16.63 4.42 -3.02
CA THR A 271 17.94 4.27 -3.69
C THR A 271 19.09 5.02 -3.01
N GLY A 272 18.79 5.85 -2.02
CA GLY A 272 19.80 6.60 -1.28
C GLY A 272 19.18 7.75 -0.48
N GLY A 273 20.02 8.53 0.18
CA GLY A 273 19.61 9.68 0.99
C GLY A 273 20.57 9.95 2.13
N GLU A 274 20.13 10.74 3.09
CA GLU A 274 20.85 11.06 4.32
C GLU A 274 19.91 11.59 5.40
N GLN A 275 20.36 11.57 6.65
CA GLN A 275 19.61 12.10 7.78
C GLN A 275 20.52 12.70 8.85
N ASP A 276 19.99 13.68 9.55
CA ASP A 276 20.45 14.13 10.86
C ASP A 276 19.47 13.64 11.92
N TRP A 277 20.02 12.99 12.93
CA TRP A 277 19.27 12.56 14.10
C TRP A 277 19.85 13.23 15.34
N THR A 278 19.05 14.03 16.03
CA THR A 278 19.36 14.60 17.33
C THR A 278 18.44 14.04 18.40
N TYR A 279 18.99 13.64 19.53
CA TYR A 279 18.27 12.94 20.60
C TYR A 279 19.06 13.01 21.91
N TYR A 280 18.42 12.65 23.03
CA TYR A 280 19.12 12.47 24.29
C TYR A 280 19.70 11.06 24.43
N PHE A 281 21.01 10.98 24.69
CA PHE A 281 21.68 9.73 25.03
C PHE A 281 21.68 9.53 26.55
N ASN A 282 21.40 8.29 26.99
CA ASN A 282 21.44 7.90 28.40
C ASN A 282 22.69 7.04 28.66
N ASP A 283 23.55 7.49 29.57
CA ASP A 283 24.73 6.75 30.06
C ASP A 283 24.71 6.69 31.59
N ASP A 284 24.43 5.50 32.16
CA ASP A 284 24.48 5.17 33.60
C ASP A 284 24.32 6.39 34.56
N ASP A 285 23.09 6.94 34.62
CA ASP A 285 22.62 8.10 35.43
C ASP A 285 22.79 9.52 34.85
N SER A 286 23.34 9.67 33.64
CA SER A 286 23.40 10.98 32.94
C SER A 286 22.65 10.95 31.61
N ILE A 287 21.86 11.99 31.38
CA ILE A 287 21.20 12.26 30.10
C ILE A 287 21.87 13.47 29.47
N TYR A 288 22.29 13.35 28.21
CA TYR A 288 22.90 14.48 27.50
C TYR A 288 22.50 14.52 26.02
N PRO A 289 22.39 15.74 25.44
CA PRO A 289 22.05 15.94 24.05
C PRO A 289 23.13 15.39 23.11
N TYR A 290 22.69 14.76 22.04
CA TYR A 290 23.54 14.11 21.07
C TYR A 290 23.01 14.32 19.66
N SER A 291 23.90 14.35 18.67
CA SER A 291 23.50 14.37 17.27
C SER A 291 24.41 13.53 16.39
N SER A 292 23.83 12.97 15.34
CA SER A 292 24.52 12.14 14.37
C SER A 292 24.03 12.43 12.96
N PHE A 293 24.98 12.48 12.01
CA PHE A 293 24.71 12.49 10.59
C PHE A 293 24.95 11.10 9.98
N GLN A 294 24.01 10.61 9.19
CA GLN A 294 24.05 9.26 8.63
C GLN A 294 23.65 9.25 7.15
N LYS A 295 24.22 8.33 6.37
CA LYS A 295 23.85 8.10 4.97
C LYS A 295 22.82 6.98 4.87
N ILE A 296 21.82 7.18 4.01
CA ILE A 296 20.86 6.14 3.61
C ILE A 296 21.40 5.50 2.33
N THR A 297 21.52 4.18 2.33
CA THR A 297 22.17 3.41 1.26
C THR A 297 21.19 2.65 0.38
N GLY A 298 19.94 2.51 0.83
CA GLY A 298 18.90 1.81 0.11
C GLY A 298 17.64 1.65 0.96
N GLY A 299 16.74 0.77 0.55
CA GLY A 299 15.51 0.47 1.28
C GLY A 299 14.34 0.20 0.34
N SER A 300 13.12 0.27 0.87
CA SER A 300 11.88 0.04 0.12
C SER A 300 10.75 0.89 0.67
N TYR A 301 9.72 1.11 -0.13
CA TYR A 301 8.45 1.64 0.36
C TYR A 301 7.29 0.93 -0.32
N ALA A 302 6.19 0.83 0.41
CA ALA A 302 4.96 0.24 -0.08
C ALA A 302 3.77 0.95 0.54
N THR A 303 2.67 0.96 -0.20
CA THR A 303 1.39 1.45 0.29
C THR A 303 0.32 0.39 0.13
N THR A 304 -0.56 0.30 1.11
CA THR A 304 -1.75 -0.54 1.04
C THR A 304 -2.90 0.23 0.37
N PRO A 305 -3.94 -0.47 -0.13
CA PRO A 305 -5.06 0.17 -0.82
C PRO A 305 -5.86 1.20 0.00
N ASP A 306 -5.80 1.10 1.34
CA ASP A 306 -6.39 2.03 2.31
C ASP A 306 -5.53 3.28 2.55
N GLY A 307 -4.32 3.35 1.96
CA GLY A 307 -3.42 4.50 2.05
C GLY A 307 -2.36 4.41 3.13
N ASN A 308 -2.28 3.30 3.89
CA ASN A 308 -1.18 3.13 4.84
C ASN A 308 0.15 3.01 4.09
N LEU A 309 1.15 3.72 4.57
CA LEU A 309 2.48 3.83 4.00
C LEU A 309 3.48 3.17 4.93
N GLN A 310 4.34 2.33 4.38
CA GLN A 310 5.54 1.83 5.03
C GLN A 310 6.76 2.25 4.21
N VAL A 311 7.74 2.84 4.86
CA VAL A 311 9.06 3.16 4.29
C VAL A 311 10.12 2.51 5.14
N THR A 312 10.97 1.68 4.55
CA THR A 312 12.14 1.10 5.21
C THR A 312 13.40 1.74 4.63
N LEU A 313 14.25 2.30 5.48
CA LEU A 313 15.51 2.93 5.13
C LEU A 313 16.67 2.06 5.62
N GLN A 314 17.63 1.77 4.75
CA GLN A 314 18.86 1.08 5.13
C GLN A 314 19.94 2.10 5.47
N ILE A 315 20.23 2.24 6.76
CA ILE A 315 21.24 3.18 7.27
C ILE A 315 22.65 2.58 7.13
N ALA A 316 23.61 3.37 6.66
CA ALA A 316 24.98 2.92 6.39
C ALA A 316 25.72 2.43 7.65
N SER A 317 25.48 3.09 8.79
CA SER A 317 26.13 2.82 10.07
C SER A 317 25.31 1.93 11.00
N GLY A 318 24.12 1.46 10.57
CA GLY A 318 23.13 0.85 11.47
C GLY A 318 22.25 -0.20 10.82
N GLY A 319 21.21 -0.60 11.56
CA GLY A 319 20.14 -1.47 11.07
C GLY A 319 19.17 -0.73 10.14
N PRO A 320 18.18 -1.43 9.57
CA PRO A 320 17.08 -0.78 8.89
C PRO A 320 16.22 0.01 9.87
N GLU A 321 15.74 1.17 9.45
CA GLU A 321 14.73 1.99 10.14
C GLU A 321 13.43 1.91 9.35
N THR A 322 12.29 1.68 10.01
CA THR A 322 10.99 1.52 9.34
C THR A 322 9.99 2.55 9.82
N PHE A 323 9.58 3.43 8.91
CA PHE A 323 8.50 4.38 9.12
C PHE A 323 7.18 3.75 8.71
N THR A 324 6.14 4.01 9.50
CA THR A 324 4.76 3.65 9.19
C THR A 324 3.87 4.88 9.37
N GLY A 325 2.86 5.03 8.51
CA GLY A 325 1.91 6.14 8.57
C GLY A 325 0.94 6.11 7.40
N THR A 326 0.53 7.27 6.90
CA THR A 326 -0.50 7.38 5.86
C THR A 326 -0.06 8.29 4.73
N LEU A 327 -0.33 7.90 3.50
CA LEU A 327 -0.12 8.74 2.33
C LEU A 327 -1.31 9.69 2.13
N ALA A 328 -1.04 10.99 2.06
CA ALA A 328 -2.06 11.97 1.72
C ALA A 328 -2.14 12.13 0.18
N THR A 329 -1.03 12.45 -0.45
CA THR A 329 -0.92 12.51 -1.92
C THR A 329 0.34 11.80 -2.35
N GLY A 330 0.52 11.61 -3.66
CA GLY A 330 1.80 11.10 -4.18
C GLY A 330 3.00 11.95 -3.76
N ALA A 331 2.84 13.21 -3.35
CA ALA A 331 3.91 14.13 -2.96
C ALA A 331 3.97 14.43 -1.45
N HIS A 332 3.01 13.93 -0.66
CA HIS A 332 2.89 14.27 0.76
C HIS A 332 2.36 13.09 1.58
N GLY A 333 2.96 12.83 2.75
CA GLY A 333 2.51 11.82 3.68
C GLY A 333 2.79 12.17 5.13
N PHE A 334 2.18 11.42 6.04
CA PHE A 334 2.36 11.54 7.48
C PHE A 334 2.99 10.27 8.04
N VAL A 335 3.85 10.43 9.05
CA VAL A 335 4.49 9.33 9.79
C VAL A 335 3.87 9.25 11.17
N ALA A 336 3.42 8.06 11.56
CA ALA A 336 2.78 7.79 12.85
C ALA A 336 3.64 6.89 13.76
N ALA A 337 4.62 6.18 13.21
CA ALA A 337 5.54 5.38 14.01
C ALA A 337 6.87 5.10 13.30
N ILE A 338 7.92 4.88 14.10
CA ILE A 338 9.24 4.40 13.69
C ILE A 338 9.52 3.08 14.43
N ASP A 339 9.88 2.03 13.69
CA ASP A 339 10.22 0.70 14.22
C ASP A 339 9.16 0.15 15.19
N GLY A 340 7.88 0.48 14.92
CA GLY A 340 6.73 0.10 15.73
C GLY A 340 6.48 0.98 16.96
N SER A 341 7.35 1.96 17.24
CA SER A 341 7.16 2.94 18.32
C SER A 341 6.42 4.18 17.81
N PRO A 342 5.41 4.70 18.54
CA PRO A 342 4.67 5.89 18.13
C PRO A 342 5.60 7.09 17.88
N ALA A 343 5.31 7.85 16.83
CA ALA A 343 6.03 9.05 16.44
C ALA A 343 5.09 10.01 15.69
N SER A 344 5.52 11.25 15.45
CA SER A 344 4.80 12.19 14.60
C SER A 344 5.75 12.77 13.56
N GLY A 345 5.38 12.71 12.28
CA GLY A 345 6.23 13.24 11.24
C GLY A 345 5.53 13.49 9.91
N THR A 346 6.27 14.10 8.99
CA THR A 346 5.82 14.38 7.61
C THR A 346 6.82 13.85 6.60
N LEU A 347 6.32 13.59 5.39
CA LEU A 347 7.08 13.27 4.19
C LEU A 347 6.64 14.24 3.10
N ASP A 348 7.58 14.99 2.53
CA ASP A 348 7.31 16.06 1.58
C ASP A 348 8.21 15.92 0.35
N LEU A 349 7.63 15.86 -0.86
CA LEU A 349 8.41 15.78 -2.10
C LEU A 349 9.27 17.04 -2.27
N GLN A 350 10.59 16.85 -2.32
CA GLN A 350 11.56 17.90 -2.55
C GLN A 350 11.48 18.37 -4.01
N THR A 351 11.10 19.63 -4.19
CA THR A 351 11.02 20.29 -5.50
C THR A 351 12.18 21.25 -5.76
N SER A 352 12.99 21.57 -4.74
CA SER A 352 14.17 22.42 -4.87
C SER A 352 15.29 22.01 -3.92
N THR A 353 16.53 22.09 -4.40
CA THR A 353 17.77 22.01 -3.61
C THR A 353 18.54 23.33 -3.61
N ALA A 354 17.89 24.42 -4.04
CA ALA A 354 18.50 25.73 -4.11
C ALA A 354 18.92 26.24 -2.72
N ALA A 355 19.97 27.07 -2.68
CA ALA A 355 20.38 27.71 -1.43
C ALA A 355 19.23 28.56 -0.86
N PRO A 356 18.91 28.42 0.43
CA PRO A 356 17.86 29.22 1.05
C PRO A 356 18.29 30.69 1.07
N ALA A 357 17.32 31.57 0.82
CA ALA A 357 17.51 33.02 0.78
C ALA A 357 16.23 33.74 1.23
N GLY A 358 16.38 34.95 1.77
CA GLY A 358 15.28 35.77 2.26
C GLY A 358 14.86 35.45 3.70
N GLY A 359 13.72 36.01 4.11
CA GLY A 359 13.15 35.83 5.43
C GLY A 359 12.43 34.49 5.56
N TYR A 360 12.50 33.89 6.75
CA TYR A 360 11.78 32.68 7.14
C TYR A 360 11.17 32.89 8.51
N ALA A 361 9.89 32.61 8.67
CA ALA A 361 9.30 32.32 9.96
C ALA A 361 9.84 30.96 10.44
N VAL A 362 10.40 30.90 11.65
CA VAL A 362 11.01 29.71 12.22
C VAL A 362 10.28 29.31 13.49
N SER A 363 10.06 28.00 13.66
CA SER A 363 9.61 27.41 14.92
C SER A 363 10.47 26.20 15.21
N LEU A 364 11.10 26.18 16.38
CA LEU A 364 11.86 25.06 16.92
C LEU A 364 11.27 24.69 18.28
N SER A 365 11.31 23.40 18.59
CA SER A 365 10.92 22.88 19.91
C SER A 365 11.82 21.71 20.27
N GLY A 366 11.90 21.40 21.56
CA GLY A 366 12.63 20.24 22.04
C GLY A 366 13.04 20.38 23.49
N GLY A 367 14.31 20.16 23.80
CA GLY A 367 14.83 20.35 25.15
C GLY A 367 16.27 20.84 25.21
N ASP A 368 16.63 21.42 26.35
CA ASP A 368 17.98 21.94 26.62
C ASP A 368 18.95 20.91 27.22
N GLU A 369 20.17 21.33 27.54
CA GLU A 369 21.20 20.49 28.17
C GLU A 369 20.77 19.89 29.52
N SER A 370 19.77 20.48 30.17
CA SER A 370 19.19 20.02 31.44
C SER A 370 17.94 19.17 31.25
N SER A 371 17.61 18.78 30.02
CA SER A 371 16.39 18.02 29.68
C SER A 371 15.09 18.76 29.93
N GLU A 372 15.14 20.09 30.02
CA GLU A 372 13.99 20.96 30.20
C GLU A 372 13.44 21.41 28.85
N ALA A 373 12.14 21.66 28.78
CA ALA A 373 11.48 21.95 27.51
C ALA A 373 11.84 23.37 27.02
N VAL A 374 12.10 23.47 25.71
CA VAL A 374 12.43 24.72 25.04
C VAL A 374 11.59 24.89 23.78
N TRP A 375 11.12 26.13 23.58
CA TRP A 375 10.44 26.55 22.36
C TRP A 375 11.06 27.84 21.85
N ILE A 376 11.27 27.91 20.53
CA ILE A 376 11.82 29.07 19.86
C ILE A 376 10.92 29.40 18.67
N GLY A 377 10.42 30.62 18.62
CA GLY A 377 9.68 31.17 17.48
C GLY A 377 10.42 32.40 16.96
N GLY A 378 10.37 32.69 15.67
CA GLY A 378 11.11 33.86 15.19
C GLY A 378 11.06 34.12 13.70
N ILE A 379 11.80 35.14 13.30
CA ILE A 379 12.14 35.45 11.90
C ILE A 379 13.65 35.29 11.72
N LEU A 380 14.05 34.51 10.72
CA LEU A 380 15.43 34.39 10.28
C LEU A 380 15.56 34.97 8.87
N ASN A 381 16.44 35.95 8.67
CA ASN A 381 16.68 36.56 7.37
C ASN A 381 18.06 36.16 6.81
N ILE A 382 18.05 35.37 5.73
CA ILE A 382 19.25 34.97 4.99
C ILE A 382 19.48 35.99 3.87
N ASP A 383 20.20 37.06 4.21
CA ASP A 383 20.32 38.28 3.39
C ASP A 383 21.50 38.30 2.41
N SER A 384 22.37 37.30 2.48
CA SER A 384 23.55 37.20 1.62
C SER A 384 23.80 35.74 1.23
N THR A 385 24.44 35.53 0.07
CA THR A 385 24.81 34.19 -0.37
C THR A 385 25.74 33.54 0.66
N GLY A 386 25.25 32.53 1.37
CA GLY A 386 26.02 31.81 2.39
C GLY A 386 26.11 32.51 3.75
N GLY A 387 25.35 33.59 3.98
CA GLY A 387 25.48 34.41 5.18
C GLY A 387 24.16 34.96 5.71
N ILE A 388 24.14 35.20 7.02
CA ILE A 388 23.04 35.85 7.75
C ILE A 388 23.69 37.03 8.49
N SER A 389 23.41 38.28 8.12
CA SER A 389 24.00 39.42 8.84
C SER A 389 23.45 39.62 10.25
N GLY A 390 22.26 39.05 10.52
CA GLY A 390 21.45 39.28 11.72
C GLY A 390 20.41 40.39 11.54
N ALA A 391 20.57 41.26 10.52
CA ALA A 391 19.60 42.31 10.23
C ALA A 391 18.26 41.71 9.77
N GLY A 392 17.17 42.19 10.37
CA GLY A 392 15.83 41.68 10.09
C GLY A 392 15.55 40.28 10.65
N SER A 393 16.39 39.80 11.57
CA SER A 393 16.17 38.53 12.28
C SER A 393 15.89 38.76 13.77
N VAL A 394 15.02 37.93 14.33
CA VAL A 394 14.61 37.98 15.73
C VAL A 394 14.14 36.59 16.16
N LEU A 395 14.57 36.12 17.32
CA LEU A 395 14.10 34.87 17.92
C LEU A 395 13.51 35.15 19.29
N ASP A 396 12.33 34.65 19.59
CA ASP A 396 11.77 34.61 20.93
C ASP A 396 11.93 33.20 21.48
N VAL A 397 12.44 33.11 22.70
CA VAL A 397 12.79 31.85 23.34
C VAL A 397 12.00 31.72 24.63
N ILE A 398 11.30 30.60 24.80
CA ILE A 398 10.72 30.16 26.06
C ILE A 398 11.48 28.93 26.53
N ASN A 399 12.03 29.00 27.73
CA ASN A 399 12.73 27.89 28.37
C ASN A 399 12.10 27.62 29.75
N SER A 400 11.62 26.39 29.98
CA SER A 400 10.94 26.00 31.22
C SER A 400 11.85 26.01 32.44
N GLN A 401 13.14 25.70 32.29
CA GLN A 401 14.11 25.69 33.37
C GLN A 401 14.27 27.07 34.01
N THR A 402 14.44 28.08 33.15
CA THR A 402 14.79 29.43 33.59
C THR A 402 13.56 30.28 33.88
N ASN A 403 12.36 29.83 33.45
CA ASN A 403 11.15 30.65 33.40
C ASN A 403 11.43 32.00 32.71
N THR A 404 12.14 31.96 31.57
CA THR A 404 12.46 33.15 30.78
C THR A 404 11.93 33.07 29.34
N ALA A 405 11.36 34.19 28.90
CA ALA A 405 10.64 34.44 27.66
C ALA A 405 11.30 35.70 27.13
N ASN A 406 12.31 35.49 26.32
CA ASN A 406 13.23 36.55 25.96
C ASN A 406 13.34 36.65 24.45
N THR A 407 13.17 37.86 23.95
CA THR A 407 13.54 38.20 22.58
C THR A 407 15.06 38.30 22.45
N GLN A 408 15.61 37.56 21.50
CA GLN A 408 17.02 37.52 21.11
C GLN A 408 17.20 38.16 19.74
N SER A 409 18.12 39.11 19.66
CA SER A 409 18.67 39.55 18.38
C SER A 409 19.75 38.57 17.92
N LEU A 410 19.94 38.46 16.61
CA LEU A 410 21.00 37.68 16.01
C LEU A 410 22.15 38.58 15.57
N GLY A 411 23.37 38.13 15.82
CA GLY A 411 24.59 38.66 15.23
C GLY A 411 24.89 38.00 13.90
N ALA A 412 26.06 38.32 13.34
CA ALA A 412 26.54 37.70 12.12
C ALA A 412 26.61 36.17 12.28
N SER A 413 25.84 35.49 11.45
CA SER A 413 25.56 34.05 11.45
C SER A 413 25.84 33.50 10.04
N THR A 414 25.84 32.17 9.87
CA THR A 414 26.24 31.56 8.58
C THR A 414 25.26 30.51 8.09
N VAL A 415 25.19 30.32 6.77
CA VAL A 415 24.51 29.18 6.15
C VAL A 415 25.44 28.59 5.08
N SER A 416 25.64 27.28 5.07
CA SER A 416 26.48 26.64 4.06
C SER A 416 25.82 26.65 2.69
N ALA A 417 26.61 26.38 1.63
CA ALA A 417 26.01 25.96 0.37
C ALA A 417 25.27 24.61 0.57
N PRO A 418 24.18 24.36 -0.17
CA PRO A 418 23.53 23.05 -0.19
C PRO A 418 24.48 21.97 -0.71
N ASP A 419 24.38 20.77 -0.14
CA ASP A 419 25.03 19.60 -0.69
C ASP A 419 24.22 18.95 -1.84
N ALA A 420 24.62 17.76 -2.27
CA ALA A 420 23.96 17.06 -3.39
C ALA A 420 22.49 16.70 -3.12
N ASN A 421 22.07 16.65 -1.85
CA ASN A 421 20.73 16.34 -1.39
C ASN A 421 19.95 17.61 -0.97
N GLY A 422 20.55 18.79 -1.13
CA GLY A 422 19.97 20.07 -0.76
C GLY A 422 20.20 20.46 0.70
N ARG A 423 20.84 19.61 1.50
CA ARG A 423 21.07 19.87 2.92
C ARG A 423 22.02 21.05 3.11
N VAL A 424 21.66 21.95 4.03
CA VAL A 424 22.48 23.09 4.46
C VAL A 424 22.81 22.99 5.95
N GLN A 425 23.90 23.64 6.36
CA GLN A 425 24.26 23.83 7.76
C GLN A 425 24.11 25.31 8.12
N ILE A 426 23.29 25.59 9.11
CA ILE A 426 23.00 26.94 9.60
C ILE A 426 23.64 27.07 10.98
N HIS A 427 24.40 28.14 11.19
CA HIS A 427 24.97 28.47 12.50
C HIS A 427 24.47 29.84 12.92
N LEU A 428 23.61 29.87 13.93
CA LEU A 428 22.99 31.08 14.47
C LEU A 428 23.74 31.53 15.71
N ILE A 429 24.09 32.81 15.75
CA ILE A 429 24.82 33.43 16.86
C ILE A 429 23.93 34.49 17.50
N PRO A 430 23.18 34.16 18.57
CA PRO A 430 22.44 35.14 19.36
C PRO A 430 23.39 36.15 20.03
N THR A 431 22.97 37.41 20.14
CA THR A 431 23.77 38.46 20.80
C THR A 431 23.45 38.62 22.29
N GLY A 432 22.38 37.99 22.78
CA GLY A 432 21.98 37.97 24.19
C GLY A 432 22.51 36.75 24.95
N SER A 433 22.43 36.76 26.27
CA SER A 433 23.06 35.74 27.13
C SER A 433 22.17 34.54 27.48
N SER A 434 20.93 34.46 26.98
CA SER A 434 19.97 33.41 27.36
C SER A 434 19.73 32.34 26.31
N LEU A 435 20.29 32.48 25.11
CA LEU A 435 20.25 31.47 24.05
C LEU A 435 21.69 31.21 23.57
N PRO A 436 22.19 29.98 23.66
CA PRO A 436 23.52 29.67 23.16
C PRO A 436 23.54 29.65 21.62
N SER A 437 24.73 29.46 21.04
CA SER A 437 24.87 29.34 19.59
C SER A 437 24.17 28.07 19.10
N LEU A 438 23.35 28.18 18.06
CA LEU A 438 22.62 27.05 17.51
C LEU A 438 23.24 26.59 16.20
N TYR A 439 23.48 25.29 16.07
CA TYR A 439 23.85 24.67 14.80
C TYR A 439 22.68 23.83 14.32
N LEU A 440 22.15 24.12 13.13
CA LEU A 440 20.99 23.44 12.56
C LEU A 440 21.35 22.84 11.20
N ALA A 441 20.96 21.60 10.97
CA ALA A 441 20.81 21.05 9.64
C ALA A 441 19.48 21.54 9.06
N GLY A 442 19.52 22.05 7.84
CA GLY A 442 18.33 22.46 7.09
C GLY A 442 18.14 21.59 5.85
N TYR A 443 16.94 21.07 5.68
CA TYR A 443 16.53 20.30 4.51
C TYR A 443 15.40 21.04 3.77
N PRO A 444 15.74 21.80 2.70
CA PRO A 444 14.74 22.47 1.87
C PRO A 444 13.85 21.46 1.17
N ILE A 445 12.54 21.68 1.25
CA ILE A 445 11.51 20.99 0.45
C ILE A 445 11.32 21.76 -0.85
N ASP A 446 11.18 23.09 -0.75
CA ASP A 446 11.05 24.00 -1.88
C ASP A 446 11.72 25.35 -1.56
N ALA A 447 11.43 26.40 -2.32
CA ALA A 447 12.02 27.73 -2.12
C ALA A 447 11.57 28.44 -0.83
N THR A 448 10.53 27.92 -0.16
CA THR A 448 9.88 28.51 1.01
C THR A 448 9.71 27.53 2.16
N HIS A 449 9.80 26.23 1.97
CA HIS A 449 9.61 25.25 3.05
C HIS A 449 10.91 24.52 3.36
N MET A 450 11.28 24.46 4.64
CA MET A 450 12.47 23.75 5.11
C MET A 450 12.21 23.09 6.47
N ARG A 451 12.78 21.89 6.64
CA ARG A 451 12.81 21.16 7.92
C ARG A 451 14.16 21.38 8.59
N LEU A 452 14.17 21.47 9.92
CA LEU A 452 15.32 21.83 10.73
C LEU A 452 15.54 20.79 11.84
N ALA A 453 16.80 20.40 12.04
CA ALA A 453 17.24 19.60 13.19
C ALA A 453 18.54 20.14 13.76
N GLU A 454 18.69 20.12 15.08
CA GLU A 454 19.92 20.55 15.73
C GLU A 454 21.09 19.61 15.45
N MET A 455 22.28 20.20 15.42
CA MET A 455 23.56 19.53 15.27
C MET A 455 24.47 19.97 16.41
N ALA A 456 25.46 19.14 16.70
CA ALA A 456 26.50 19.41 17.68
C ALA A 456 27.63 20.31 17.18
N GLY A 457 27.57 20.76 15.92
CA GLY A 457 28.60 21.60 15.30
C GLY A 457 28.67 21.40 13.78
N SER A 458 29.72 21.94 13.15
CA SER A 458 29.91 21.84 11.69
C SER A 458 30.18 20.42 11.19
N ASP A 459 30.79 19.57 12.01
CA ASP A 459 31.28 18.25 11.57
C ASP A 459 30.30 17.11 11.87
N ASN A 460 29.19 17.40 12.58
CA ASN A 460 28.04 16.56 13.00
C ASN A 460 28.26 15.02 13.13
N SER A 461 29.46 14.60 13.53
CA SER A 461 29.88 13.19 13.53
C SER A 461 29.86 12.66 14.96
N ASN A 462 28.66 12.33 15.45
CA ASN A 462 28.45 11.61 16.70
C ASN A 462 29.14 12.31 17.89
N ILE A 463 28.75 13.57 18.10
CA ILE A 463 29.35 14.47 19.09
C ILE A 463 28.26 15.06 20.00
N PRO A 464 28.57 15.45 21.24
CA PRO A 464 27.61 16.07 22.14
C PRO A 464 27.01 17.34 21.53
N ALA A 465 25.69 17.38 21.39
CA ALA A 465 24.98 18.58 20.98
C ALA A 465 24.85 19.55 22.15
N GLN A 466 24.51 20.81 21.89
CA GLN A 466 24.21 21.72 22.99
C GLN A 466 22.81 21.42 23.49
N TRP A 467 21.80 21.46 22.62
CA TRP A 467 20.42 21.11 22.92
C TRP A 467 19.91 19.99 21.97
N VAL A 468 18.65 19.58 22.14
CA VAL A 468 17.93 18.71 21.19
C VAL A 468 16.74 19.50 20.65
N LEU A 469 16.95 20.25 19.57
CA LEU A 469 15.90 21.00 18.89
C LEU A 469 15.59 20.45 17.49
N GLY A 470 14.34 20.62 17.08
CA GLY A 470 13.93 20.44 15.69
C GLY A 470 12.68 21.23 15.38
N GLY A 471 12.37 21.40 14.11
CA GLY A 471 11.23 22.19 13.69
C GLY A 471 11.27 22.62 12.23
N THR A 472 10.67 23.76 11.91
CA THR A 472 10.48 24.18 10.53
C THR A 472 10.85 25.64 10.31
N ALA A 473 11.18 25.95 9.06
CA ALA A 473 11.33 27.29 8.54
C ALA A 473 10.42 27.47 7.32
N LEU A 474 9.59 28.51 7.35
CA LEU A 474 8.59 28.83 6.33
C LEU A 474 8.87 30.23 5.75
N GLY A 475 9.00 30.31 4.43
CA GLY A 475 9.56 31.45 3.73
C GLY A 475 8.60 32.62 3.65
N GLN A 476 9.15 33.82 3.78
CA GLN A 476 8.46 35.09 3.61
C GLN A 476 8.41 35.56 2.16
N GLY A 477 9.26 34.97 1.29
CA GLY A 477 9.34 35.33 -0.12
C GLY A 477 9.48 36.84 -0.31
N ALA A 478 8.64 37.41 -1.18
CA ALA A 478 8.60 38.85 -1.44
C ALA A 478 8.15 39.71 -0.25
N GLY A 479 7.58 39.11 0.81
CA GLY A 479 7.18 39.80 2.04
C GLY A 479 8.34 40.11 2.98
N THR A 480 9.52 39.50 2.79
CA THR A 480 10.71 39.70 3.64
C THR A 480 10.96 41.18 3.92
N GLY A 481 10.88 41.59 5.20
CA GLY A 481 11.16 42.97 5.62
C GLY A 481 10.08 44.00 5.26
N HIS A 482 8.92 43.59 4.74
CA HIS A 482 7.87 44.46 4.21
C HIS A 482 6.52 44.34 4.94
N PHE A 483 6.49 43.70 6.11
CA PHE A 483 5.26 43.53 6.88
C PHE A 483 4.85 44.80 7.64
N SER A 484 3.54 45.01 7.81
CA SER A 484 3.00 46.13 8.58
C SER A 484 1.57 45.83 9.04
N VAL A 485 1.00 46.69 9.89
CA VAL A 485 -0.43 46.60 10.24
C VAL A 485 -1.32 46.61 8.98
N SER A 486 -0.95 47.38 7.96
CA SER A 486 -1.70 47.46 6.71
C SER A 486 -1.62 46.21 5.83
N SER A 487 -0.60 45.35 6.02
CA SER A 487 -0.47 44.11 5.24
C SER A 487 -1.36 42.98 5.74
N ILE A 488 -1.82 43.03 6.99
CA ILE A 488 -2.63 41.96 7.62
C ILE A 488 -3.93 42.44 8.27
N GLY A 489 -4.14 43.77 8.37
CA GLY A 489 -5.34 44.34 8.96
C GLY A 489 -6.58 44.02 8.11
N GLY A 490 -7.60 43.46 8.76
CA GLY A 490 -8.82 42.94 8.14
C GLY A 490 -8.82 41.43 7.89
N SER A 491 -7.70 40.74 8.14
CA SER A 491 -7.57 39.30 7.97
C SER A 491 -7.98 38.53 9.22
N SER A 492 -8.54 37.34 9.01
CA SER A 492 -8.75 36.34 10.05
C SER A 492 -7.69 35.23 9.93
N TYR A 493 -7.27 34.70 11.07
CA TYR A 493 -6.27 33.64 11.19
C TYR A 493 -6.82 32.52 12.04
N VAL A 494 -6.94 31.33 11.46
CA VAL A 494 -7.24 30.10 12.20
C VAL A 494 -5.93 29.52 12.72
N PHE A 495 -5.88 29.03 13.94
CA PHE A 495 -4.69 28.41 14.50
C PHE A 495 -5.00 27.11 15.23
N GLY A 496 -3.99 26.27 15.30
CA GLY A 496 -3.93 25.09 16.17
C GLY A 496 -2.56 25.05 16.82
N ALA A 497 -2.52 24.85 18.13
CA ALA A 497 -1.30 24.90 18.93
C ALA A 497 -1.30 23.87 20.04
N GLN A 498 -0.11 23.40 20.38
CA GLN A 498 0.13 22.42 21.42
C GLN A 498 1.29 22.84 22.31
N GLY A 499 1.22 22.43 23.57
CA GLY A 499 2.31 22.60 24.50
C GLY A 499 1.92 22.15 25.90
N THR A 500 2.27 22.93 26.90
CA THR A 500 2.16 22.57 28.31
C THR A 500 1.84 23.77 29.18
N ASN A 501 1.15 23.51 30.29
CA ASN A 501 1.01 24.42 31.42
C ASN A 501 1.42 23.69 32.71
N PRO A 502 1.46 24.36 33.88
CA PRO A 502 1.77 23.70 35.15
C PRO A 502 0.85 22.52 35.52
N ALA A 503 -0.33 22.41 34.90
CA ALA A 503 -1.27 21.32 35.13
C ALA A 503 -1.00 20.09 34.22
N GLY A 504 -0.31 20.27 33.09
CA GLY A 504 0.06 19.19 32.18
C GLY A 504 0.05 19.62 30.70
N PRO A 505 -0.15 18.68 29.76
CA PRO A 505 -0.31 19.02 28.35
C PRO A 505 -1.50 19.95 28.10
N LEU A 506 -1.32 20.87 27.14
CA LEU A 506 -2.27 21.88 26.72
C LEU A 506 -2.43 21.82 25.20
N GLN A 507 -3.67 21.87 24.72
CA GLN A 507 -4.00 22.05 23.30
C GLN A 507 -4.95 23.23 23.14
N MET A 508 -4.73 24.01 22.08
CA MET A 508 -5.50 25.19 21.76
C MET A 508 -5.81 25.25 20.28
N ALA A 509 -6.99 25.74 19.94
CA ALA A 509 -7.34 26.09 18.57
C ALA A 509 -8.29 27.28 18.58
N GLY A 510 -8.28 28.06 17.52
CA GLY A 510 -9.12 29.25 17.49
C GLY A 510 -9.07 30.00 16.18
N VAL A 511 -9.79 31.12 16.15
CA VAL A 511 -9.72 32.11 15.07
C VAL A 511 -9.52 33.50 15.65
N ILE A 512 -8.59 34.28 15.08
CA ILE A 512 -8.33 35.68 15.44
C ILE A 512 -8.52 36.55 14.20
N THR A 513 -9.37 37.56 14.31
CA THR A 513 -9.50 38.65 13.33
C THR A 513 -8.71 39.85 13.78
N LEU A 514 -7.71 40.23 12.98
CA LEU A 514 -6.90 41.42 13.16
C LEU A 514 -7.59 42.60 12.48
N LYS A 515 -7.82 43.70 13.19
CA LYS A 515 -8.51 44.88 12.64
C LYS A 515 -7.51 45.95 12.24
N ALA A 516 -7.83 46.71 11.20
CA ALA A 516 -6.95 47.76 10.67
C ALA A 516 -6.57 48.87 11.67
N ASP A 517 -7.29 48.99 12.80
CA ASP A 517 -7.01 49.94 13.89
C ASP A 517 -5.99 49.44 14.93
N GLY A 518 -5.41 48.24 14.74
CA GLY A 518 -4.47 47.63 15.68
C GLY A 518 -5.12 46.87 16.82
N THR A 519 -6.45 46.70 16.81
CA THR A 519 -7.17 45.84 17.76
C THR A 519 -7.48 44.47 17.15
N LEU A 520 -7.81 43.48 17.98
CA LEU A 520 -8.22 42.15 17.53
C LEU A 520 -9.48 41.68 18.23
N THR A 521 -10.18 40.75 17.58
CA THR A 521 -11.27 39.94 18.14
C THR A 521 -11.08 38.50 17.72
N GLY A 522 -11.54 37.54 18.51
CA GLY A 522 -11.39 36.15 18.15
C GLY A 522 -12.19 35.21 19.03
N THR A 523 -11.96 33.92 18.85
CA THR A 523 -12.57 32.88 19.67
C THR A 523 -11.64 31.69 19.79
N PHE A 524 -11.37 31.21 21.01
CA PHE A 524 -10.46 30.10 21.31
C PHE A 524 -11.18 28.93 21.97
N ASN A 525 -10.73 27.72 21.70
CA ASN A 525 -10.89 26.59 22.62
C ASN A 525 -9.54 26.35 23.30
N LYS A 526 -9.57 26.20 24.62
CA LYS A 526 -8.46 25.68 25.43
C LYS A 526 -8.88 24.34 26.00
N SER A 527 -8.01 23.34 25.89
CA SER A 527 -8.19 22.01 26.46
C SER A 527 -6.93 21.62 27.22
N ASP A 528 -7.03 21.42 28.53
CA ASP A 528 -5.94 20.96 29.37
C ASP A 528 -6.26 19.63 30.05
N TYR A 529 -5.23 19.01 30.64
CA TYR A 529 -5.34 17.67 31.22
C TYR A 529 -5.87 17.65 32.66
N ASN A 530 -5.75 18.74 33.44
CA ASN A 530 -5.90 18.72 34.91
C ASN A 530 -6.55 19.97 35.52
N GLY A 531 -6.93 20.98 34.72
CA GLY A 531 -7.28 22.32 35.21
C GLY A 531 -8.67 22.80 34.83
N ASP A 532 -9.08 22.64 33.57
CA ASP A 532 -10.39 23.10 33.07
C ASP A 532 -10.92 22.18 31.96
N PRO A 533 -12.18 21.73 32.01
CA PRO A 533 -12.78 21.00 30.89
C PRO A 533 -12.71 21.88 29.65
N ALA A 534 -12.39 21.26 28.52
CA ALA A 534 -12.29 21.95 27.25
C ALA A 534 -13.52 22.83 27.01
N THR A 535 -13.29 24.12 26.81
CA THR A 535 -14.35 25.12 26.91
C THR A 535 -15.09 25.28 25.59
N ILE A 536 -16.37 25.65 25.66
CA ILE A 536 -17.10 26.29 24.55
C ILE A 536 -16.23 27.44 24.03
N PRO A 537 -16.18 27.70 22.71
CA PRO A 537 -15.34 28.75 22.16
C PRO A 537 -15.42 30.08 22.96
N ILE A 538 -14.31 30.45 23.62
CA ILE A 538 -14.16 31.61 24.49
C ILE A 538 -13.90 32.85 23.63
N PRO A 539 -14.71 33.91 23.72
CA PRO A 539 -14.43 35.16 23.02
C PRO A 539 -13.16 35.82 23.52
N VAL A 540 -12.33 36.28 22.58
CA VAL A 540 -11.07 36.97 22.87
C VAL A 540 -11.05 38.35 22.24
N THR A 541 -10.53 39.32 22.97
CA THR A 541 -10.26 40.68 22.46
C THR A 541 -8.88 41.14 22.90
N GLY A 542 -8.24 42.00 22.12
CA GLY A 542 -6.94 42.57 22.51
C GLY A 542 -6.39 43.55 21.50
N ASN A 543 -5.07 43.72 21.53
CA ASN A 543 -4.31 44.61 20.65
C ASN A 543 -3.21 43.84 19.92
N TYR A 544 -2.78 44.34 18.77
CA TYR A 544 -1.64 43.78 18.06
C TYR A 544 -0.73 44.84 17.42
N THR A 545 0.54 44.49 17.29
CA THR A 545 1.55 45.27 16.56
C THR A 545 2.28 44.39 15.56
N VAL A 546 2.72 44.97 14.45
CA VAL A 546 3.47 44.26 13.40
C VAL A 546 4.83 44.92 13.22
N ASP A 547 5.89 44.14 13.40
CA ASP A 547 7.25 44.53 13.07
C ASP A 547 7.54 44.28 11.56
N PRO A 548 8.36 45.10 10.89
CA PRO A 548 8.72 44.91 9.48
C PRO A 548 9.32 43.54 9.16
N THR A 549 9.94 42.86 10.13
CA THR A 549 10.43 41.48 9.99
C THR A 549 9.30 40.48 9.76
N GLY A 550 8.05 40.80 10.07
CA GLY A 550 6.92 39.85 10.02
C GLY A 550 6.60 39.22 11.37
N ARG A 551 7.28 39.63 12.45
CA ARG A 551 6.89 39.32 13.83
C ARG A 551 5.68 40.18 14.24
N VAL A 552 4.60 39.52 14.64
CA VAL A 552 3.39 40.15 15.19
C VAL A 552 3.33 39.87 16.68
N THR A 553 3.06 40.90 17.48
CA THR A 553 2.83 40.73 18.92
C THR A 553 1.36 40.96 19.22
N LEU A 554 0.70 39.92 19.72
CA LEU A 554 -0.65 39.96 20.25
C LEU A 554 -0.53 40.21 21.76
N SER A 555 -1.24 41.22 22.23
CA SER A 555 -1.13 41.71 23.60
C SER A 555 -2.49 42.08 24.13
N SER A 556 -2.59 42.15 25.44
CA SER A 556 -3.84 42.43 26.14
C SER A 556 -4.98 41.49 25.77
N LEU A 557 -4.70 40.19 25.64
CA LEU A 557 -5.71 39.20 25.30
C LEU A 557 -6.61 38.93 26.51
N VAL A 558 -7.83 39.43 26.44
CA VAL A 558 -8.87 39.17 27.44
C VAL A 558 -9.67 37.96 26.99
N GLU A 559 -9.58 36.88 27.76
CA GLU A 559 -10.33 35.64 27.55
C GLU A 559 -11.54 35.61 28.48
N GLY A 560 -12.70 36.02 27.97
CA GLY A 560 -13.89 36.17 28.82
C GLY A 560 -13.70 37.20 29.95
N SER A 561 -13.48 36.74 31.19
CA SER A 561 -13.33 37.58 32.40
C SER A 561 -11.95 37.53 33.07
N SER A 562 -10.97 36.82 32.50
CA SER A 562 -9.58 36.73 32.99
C SER A 562 -8.59 37.45 32.06
N SER A 563 -7.43 37.85 32.60
CA SER A 563 -6.28 38.49 31.92
C SER A 563 -5.05 37.60 32.03
N GLU A 564 -4.03 37.62 31.16
CA GLU A 564 -3.87 38.10 29.78
C GLU A 564 -2.72 37.28 29.18
N ASP A 565 -3.00 36.37 28.26
CA ASP A 565 -1.95 35.73 27.46
C ASP A 565 -1.36 36.78 26.50
N SER A 566 -0.06 36.69 26.22
CA SER A 566 0.52 37.38 25.07
C SER A 566 0.97 36.31 24.08
N LEU A 567 0.85 36.58 22.79
CA LEU A 567 1.25 35.64 21.75
C LEU A 567 2.13 36.34 20.72
N HIS A 568 2.97 35.57 20.06
CA HIS A 568 3.70 35.98 18.88
C HIS A 568 3.23 35.19 17.67
N LEU A 569 3.02 35.90 16.56
CA LEU A 569 2.87 35.30 15.24
C LEU A 569 4.11 35.64 14.40
N TYR A 570 4.54 34.71 13.57
CA TYR A 570 5.64 34.90 12.64
C TYR A 570 5.12 34.63 11.24
N LEU A 571 4.93 35.71 10.46
CA LEU A 571 4.22 35.65 9.20
C LEU A 571 5.08 35.09 8.07
N THR A 572 4.43 34.33 7.18
CA THR A 572 4.99 33.81 5.94
C THR A 572 4.50 34.62 4.73
N GLY A 573 5.09 34.37 3.56
CA GLY A 573 4.84 35.16 2.34
C GLY A 573 3.48 34.88 1.68
N ASP A 574 2.88 33.74 1.99
CA ASP A 574 1.57 33.28 1.52
C ASP A 574 0.41 33.68 2.45
N GLY A 575 0.71 34.44 3.51
CA GLY A 575 -0.29 34.93 4.46
C GLY A 575 -0.48 34.03 5.68
N ASN A 576 0.14 32.85 5.73
CA ASN A 576 0.14 31.97 6.90
C ASN A 576 1.16 32.43 7.96
N GLY A 577 1.42 31.58 8.96
CA GLY A 577 2.47 31.85 9.94
C GLY A 577 2.68 30.75 10.96
N LEU A 578 3.59 31.03 11.88
CA LEU A 578 3.87 30.22 13.07
C LEU A 578 3.42 31.00 14.31
N LEU A 579 3.12 30.27 15.37
CA LEU A 579 2.63 30.80 16.64
C LEU A 579 3.58 30.38 17.76
N LEU A 580 3.88 31.29 18.68
CA LEU A 580 4.46 30.98 19.98
C LEU A 580 3.70 31.76 21.04
N SER A 581 3.40 31.16 22.19
CA SER A 581 2.94 31.94 23.34
C SER A 581 4.07 32.87 23.83
N ASN A 582 3.72 33.87 24.64
CA ASN A 582 4.64 34.86 25.18
C ASN A 582 4.40 35.06 26.68
N ASP A 583 4.00 33.97 27.35
CA ASP A 583 3.90 33.84 28.80
C ASP A 583 4.35 32.44 29.25
N PHE A 584 4.48 32.26 30.57
CA PHE A 584 4.95 31.02 31.19
C PHE A 584 3.83 30.20 31.84
N SER A 585 2.63 30.75 31.90
CA SER A 585 1.47 30.05 32.43
C SER A 585 1.03 28.99 31.46
N ASP A 586 0.91 29.36 30.18
CA ASP A 586 0.49 28.48 29.10
C ASP A 586 1.54 28.57 27.98
N ILE A 587 2.39 27.55 27.89
CA ILE A 587 3.44 27.50 26.87
C ILE A 587 2.94 26.67 25.71
N PHE A 588 2.83 27.25 24.51
CA PHE A 588 2.41 26.51 23.32
C PHE A 588 2.99 27.10 22.04
N THR A 589 3.14 26.24 21.05
CA THR A 589 3.54 26.59 19.69
C THR A 589 2.58 25.96 18.69
N GLY A 590 2.48 26.55 17.50
CA GLY A 590 1.57 26.06 16.49
C GLY A 590 1.73 26.75 15.14
N GLN A 591 0.76 26.50 14.28
CA GLN A 591 0.66 27.16 12.99
C GLN A 591 -0.58 28.04 12.96
N VAL A 592 -0.50 29.12 12.18
CA VAL A 592 -1.63 29.97 11.86
C VAL A 592 -1.85 30.00 10.36
N PHE A 593 -3.11 29.98 9.96
CA PHE A 593 -3.53 29.93 8.57
C PHE A 593 -4.48 31.08 8.29
N GLN A 594 -4.23 31.83 7.22
CA GLN A 594 -5.12 32.92 6.86
C GLN A 594 -6.46 32.34 6.38
N GLN A 595 -7.53 32.69 7.07
CA GLN A 595 -8.87 32.23 6.75
C GLN A 595 -9.39 32.95 5.49
N GLN A 596 -10.09 32.21 4.63
CA GLN A 596 -10.77 32.81 3.48
C GLN A 596 -11.75 33.90 3.92
N THR A 597 -11.94 34.91 3.08
CA THR A 597 -12.83 36.04 3.36
C THR A 597 -14.30 35.75 3.04
N ALA A 598 -14.57 34.78 2.17
CA ALA A 598 -15.92 34.39 1.81
C ALA A 598 -16.60 33.63 2.96
N ALA A 599 -17.88 33.90 3.19
CA ALA A 599 -18.66 33.23 4.22
C ALA A 599 -18.72 31.71 3.99
N PHE A 600 -18.64 30.96 5.08
CA PHE A 600 -18.69 29.50 5.05
C PHE A 600 -20.12 28.97 4.96
N SER A 601 -20.24 27.75 4.44
CA SER A 601 -21.48 26.98 4.35
C SER A 601 -21.19 25.50 4.54
N ALA A 602 -22.22 24.65 4.57
CA ALA A 602 -22.06 23.19 4.56
C ALA A 602 -21.17 22.68 3.39
N ALA A 603 -21.24 23.33 2.22
CA ALA A 603 -20.40 22.96 1.08
C ALA A 603 -18.92 23.31 1.27
N SER A 604 -18.59 24.20 2.20
CA SER A 604 -17.22 24.65 2.44
C SER A 604 -16.35 23.58 3.10
N PHE A 605 -16.95 22.53 3.67
CA PHE A 605 -16.24 21.39 4.24
C PHE A 605 -16.75 20.10 3.57
N SER A 606 -16.45 19.92 2.29
CA SER A 606 -16.84 18.74 1.54
C SER A 606 -15.73 18.25 0.62
N GLY A 607 -15.49 16.94 0.62
CA GLY A 607 -14.39 16.32 -0.11
C GLY A 607 -13.59 15.33 0.72
N ASN A 608 -12.46 14.92 0.17
CA ASN A 608 -11.55 13.98 0.81
C ASN A 608 -10.41 14.75 1.48
N TYR A 609 -10.13 14.41 2.72
CA TYR A 609 -9.13 15.05 3.56
C TYR A 609 -8.19 14.01 4.18
N GLY A 610 -6.93 14.35 4.34
CA GLY A 610 -6.01 13.65 5.23
C GLY A 610 -6.10 14.27 6.62
N LEU A 611 -6.27 13.43 7.63
CA LEU A 611 -6.15 13.79 9.03
C LEU A 611 -4.70 13.59 9.48
N ASN A 612 -4.17 14.58 10.18
CA ASN A 612 -3.04 14.41 11.08
C ASN A 612 -3.41 15.00 12.44
N ALA A 613 -3.57 14.15 13.45
CA ALA A 613 -3.98 14.57 14.78
C ALA A 613 -3.04 14.06 15.87
N THR A 614 -2.84 14.88 16.88
CA THR A 614 -2.20 14.47 18.14
C THR A 614 -3.27 14.16 19.15
N VAL A 615 -3.20 12.96 19.72
CA VAL A 615 -4.13 12.45 20.73
C VAL A 615 -3.37 12.17 22.02
N LEU A 616 -3.88 12.67 23.15
CA LEU A 616 -3.36 12.38 24.48
C LEU A 616 -4.50 11.80 25.33
N SER A 617 -4.34 10.55 25.77
CA SER A 617 -5.36 9.84 26.56
C SER A 617 -4.83 9.42 27.94
N PRO A 618 -5.66 9.48 29.00
CA PRO A 618 -5.32 8.94 30.31
C PRO A 618 -5.50 7.41 30.31
N LEU A 619 -4.41 6.65 30.13
CA LEU A 619 -4.37 5.27 30.64
C LEU A 619 -3.98 5.32 32.11
N SER A 620 -4.41 4.32 32.91
CA SER A 620 -4.50 4.37 34.38
C SER A 620 -3.27 4.83 35.18
N THR A 621 -2.11 5.04 34.54
CA THR A 621 -0.91 5.61 35.16
C THR A 621 0.02 6.41 34.22
N GLN A 622 -0.29 6.58 32.91
CA GLN A 622 0.58 7.30 31.95
C GLN A 622 -0.21 8.00 30.84
N ILE A 623 0.25 9.19 30.43
CA ILE A 623 -0.22 9.89 29.23
C ILE A 623 0.44 9.24 28.02
N GLN A 624 -0.35 8.64 27.13
CA GLN A 624 0.16 8.17 25.84
C GLN A 624 -0.12 9.24 24.79
N ALA A 625 0.94 9.93 24.33
CA ALA A 625 0.88 10.78 23.15
C ALA A 625 0.96 9.88 21.91
N GLY A 626 -0.02 9.99 21.01
CA GLY A 626 -0.04 9.27 19.75
C GLY A 626 -0.40 10.20 18.59
N ALA A 627 0.21 9.96 17.44
CA ALA A 627 -0.28 10.52 16.19
C ALA A 627 -1.42 9.64 15.68
N VAL A 628 -2.51 10.26 15.22
CA VAL A 628 -3.61 9.61 14.52
C VAL A 628 -3.67 10.19 13.13
N THR A 629 -3.39 9.36 12.13
CA THR A 629 -3.35 9.76 10.73
C THR A 629 -4.31 8.93 9.91
N GLY A 630 -4.94 9.51 8.89
CA GLY A 630 -5.88 8.72 8.09
C GLY A 630 -6.68 9.50 7.05
N PRO A 631 -7.20 8.81 6.02
CA PRO A 631 -8.11 9.41 5.06
C PRO A 631 -9.53 9.55 5.63
N LEU A 632 -10.07 10.75 5.52
CA LEU A 632 -11.44 11.09 5.87
C LEU A 632 -12.20 11.65 4.67
N THR A 633 -13.50 11.43 4.64
CA THR A 633 -14.43 12.01 3.66
C THR A 633 -15.46 12.83 4.40
N SER A 634 -15.55 14.11 4.03
CA SER A 634 -16.64 14.99 4.47
C SER A 634 -17.71 15.10 3.37
N ASN A 635 -18.97 14.94 3.74
CA ASN A 635 -20.11 15.15 2.86
C ASN A 635 -20.98 16.28 3.38
N ALA A 636 -21.22 17.28 2.53
CA ALA A 636 -22.08 18.40 2.84
C ALA A 636 -23.52 17.94 3.09
N GLY A 637 -24.09 18.37 4.21
CA GLY A 637 -25.50 18.15 4.54
C GLY A 637 -26.31 19.44 4.60
N ASN A 638 -27.59 19.33 4.94
CA ASN A 638 -28.41 20.51 5.22
C ASN A 638 -28.13 20.99 6.65
N PHE A 639 -27.11 21.84 6.81
CA PHE A 639 -26.58 22.35 8.08
C PHE A 639 -25.85 21.32 8.97
N THR A 640 -25.69 20.08 8.52
CA THR A 640 -24.97 19.03 9.25
C THR A 640 -24.09 18.24 8.30
N ASP A 641 -22.80 18.52 8.30
CA ASP A 641 -21.82 17.84 7.46
C ASP A 641 -21.35 16.57 8.14
N THR A 642 -21.38 15.45 7.43
CA THR A 642 -20.91 14.16 7.98
C THR A 642 -19.45 13.97 7.65
N LEU A 643 -18.65 13.53 8.62
CA LEU A 643 -17.26 13.17 8.45
C LEU A 643 -17.10 11.69 8.76
N ALA A 644 -16.52 10.92 7.85
CA ALA A 644 -16.25 9.49 8.08
C ALA A 644 -15.00 9.02 7.34
N GLY A 645 -14.31 8.02 7.90
CA GLY A 645 -13.15 7.41 7.27
C GLY A 645 -12.45 6.45 8.22
N TYR A 646 -11.17 6.22 7.95
CA TYR A 646 -10.32 5.37 8.77
C TYR A 646 -9.11 6.17 9.24
N ALA A 647 -8.60 5.81 10.41
CA ALA A 647 -7.35 6.32 10.90
C ALA A 647 -6.53 5.20 11.55
N ASP A 648 -5.23 5.44 11.58
CA ASP A 648 -4.22 4.60 12.20
C ASP A 648 -3.49 5.42 13.27
N ALA A 649 -3.19 4.77 14.39
CA ALA A 649 -2.39 5.35 15.48
C ALA A 649 -0.89 5.01 15.35
N GLY A 650 -0.50 4.32 14.26
CA GLY A 650 0.84 3.83 14.01
C GLY A 650 1.16 2.54 14.78
N GLY A 651 2.27 1.90 14.40
CA GLY A 651 2.67 0.62 14.98
C GLY A 651 1.94 -0.57 14.36
N SER A 652 1.85 -1.69 15.06
CA SER A 652 1.12 -2.89 14.58
C SER A 652 -0.38 -2.85 14.88
N THR A 653 -0.94 -1.67 15.15
CA THR A 653 -2.37 -1.51 15.42
C THR A 653 -3.19 -1.58 14.14
N ALA A 654 -4.40 -2.13 14.24
CA ALA A 654 -5.33 -2.14 13.12
C ALA A 654 -5.99 -0.77 12.97
N ASP A 655 -6.25 -0.37 11.73
CA ASP A 655 -7.07 0.79 11.39
C ASP A 655 -8.39 0.77 12.16
N PHE A 656 -8.81 1.96 12.59
CA PHE A 656 -10.10 2.15 13.25
C PHE A 656 -10.92 3.20 12.51
N ALA A 657 -12.25 3.06 12.56
CA ALA A 657 -13.15 4.00 11.92
C ALA A 657 -13.26 5.30 12.74
N LEU A 658 -13.23 6.42 12.03
CA LEU A 658 -13.68 7.72 12.54
C LEU A 658 -15.01 8.06 11.89
N SER A 659 -15.99 8.51 12.68
CA SER A 659 -17.28 8.92 12.12
C SER A 659 -18.03 9.91 13.01
N GLY A 660 -18.75 10.84 12.39
CA GLY A 660 -19.63 11.77 13.10
C GLY A 660 -20.09 12.92 12.22
N SER A 661 -20.41 14.05 12.83
CA SER A 661 -20.98 15.19 12.11
C SER A 661 -20.75 16.54 12.78
N PHE A 662 -20.70 17.58 11.97
CA PHE A 662 -20.51 18.97 12.37
C PHE A 662 -21.66 19.87 11.90
N THR A 663 -22.04 20.83 12.72
CA THR A 663 -23.02 21.87 12.38
C THR A 663 -22.32 23.06 11.74
N SER A 664 -22.66 23.36 10.48
CA SER A 664 -22.02 24.44 9.73
C SER A 664 -22.36 25.84 10.25
N ASN A 665 -21.38 26.75 10.26
CA ASN A 665 -21.56 28.16 10.67
C ASN A 665 -20.87 29.11 9.68
N THR A 666 -21.44 30.30 9.44
CA THR A 666 -20.93 31.25 8.43
C THR A 666 -19.56 31.84 8.78
N ASN A 667 -19.15 31.79 10.04
CA ASN A 667 -17.83 32.23 10.52
C ASN A 667 -16.75 31.15 10.42
N GLY A 668 -17.07 29.95 9.91
CA GLY A 668 -16.13 28.85 9.78
C GLY A 668 -15.87 28.07 11.08
N VAL A 669 -16.60 28.33 12.16
CA VAL A 669 -16.46 27.60 13.44
C VAL A 669 -17.61 26.61 13.61
N PHE A 670 -17.35 25.34 13.32
CA PHE A 670 -18.35 24.29 13.28
C PHE A 670 -18.26 23.45 14.55
N ALA A 671 -19.38 23.28 15.26
CA ALA A 671 -19.46 22.43 16.44
C ALA A 671 -20.05 21.06 16.07
N GLY A 672 -19.49 19.97 16.60
CA GLY A 672 -19.89 18.64 16.20
C GLY A 672 -19.52 17.55 17.19
N MET A 673 -19.79 16.31 16.78
CA MET A 673 -19.39 15.12 17.51
C MET A 673 -18.63 14.18 16.58
N LEU A 674 -17.57 13.54 17.07
CA LEU A 674 -16.82 12.50 16.38
C LEU A 674 -16.56 11.31 17.29
N ALA A 675 -16.86 10.12 16.79
CA ALA A 675 -16.48 8.86 17.40
C ALA A 675 -15.16 8.33 16.82
N GLY A 676 -14.47 7.52 17.62
CA GLY A 676 -13.32 6.72 17.20
C GLY A 676 -11.98 7.16 17.77
N PHE A 677 -11.84 8.37 18.33
CA PHE A 677 -10.59 8.77 19.00
C PHE A 677 -10.35 8.08 20.35
N ASP A 678 -11.41 7.63 21.02
CA ASP A 678 -11.30 6.95 22.31
C ASP A 678 -10.82 5.50 22.14
N PRO A 679 -9.60 5.15 22.62
CA PRO A 679 -9.06 3.80 22.48
C PRO A 679 -9.79 2.74 23.32
N THR A 680 -10.55 3.15 24.36
CA THR A 680 -11.31 2.24 25.22
C THR A 680 -12.69 1.90 24.66
N ASP A 681 -13.29 2.83 23.92
CA ASP A 681 -14.56 2.65 23.21
C ASP A 681 -14.57 3.51 21.93
N ARG A 682 -14.17 2.90 20.82
CA ARG A 682 -14.14 3.55 19.50
C ARG A 682 -15.53 3.95 18.98
N THR A 683 -16.61 3.53 19.62
CA THR A 683 -17.98 3.91 19.24
C THR A 683 -18.48 5.14 20.00
N ARG A 684 -17.81 5.53 21.09
CA ARG A 684 -18.16 6.69 21.89
C ARG A 684 -17.83 7.97 21.12
N ALA A 685 -18.86 8.77 20.85
CA ALA A 685 -18.71 10.08 20.23
C ALA A 685 -18.28 11.12 21.28
N GLY A 686 -17.20 11.82 20.99
CA GLY A 686 -16.74 12.98 21.73
C GLY A 686 -17.20 14.29 21.10
N GLU A 687 -17.16 15.38 21.85
CA GLU A 687 -17.46 16.74 21.36
C GLU A 687 -16.22 17.35 20.70
N PHE A 688 -16.42 18.05 19.59
CA PHE A 688 -15.35 18.68 18.82
C PHE A 688 -15.77 20.04 18.28
N THR A 689 -14.78 20.93 18.12
CA THR A 689 -14.89 22.15 17.32
C THR A 689 -13.95 22.08 16.13
N LEU A 690 -14.46 22.44 14.95
CA LEU A 690 -13.72 22.48 13.69
C LEU A 690 -13.66 23.93 13.19
N TYR A 691 -12.46 24.46 13.06
CA TYR A 691 -12.16 25.78 12.52
C TYR A 691 -11.73 25.65 11.06
N LEU A 692 -12.59 26.08 10.13
CA LEU A 692 -12.29 26.07 8.71
C LEU A 692 -11.37 27.24 8.34
N VAL A 693 -10.27 26.93 7.65
CA VAL A 693 -9.41 27.93 7.02
C VAL A 693 -10.01 28.32 5.68
N ASP A 694 -10.28 27.32 4.83
CA ASP A 694 -10.90 27.42 3.52
C ASP A 694 -11.48 26.05 3.12
N SER A 695 -11.78 25.83 1.84
CA SER A 695 -12.29 24.53 1.36
C SER A 695 -11.28 23.38 1.41
N THR A 696 -10.00 23.70 1.58
CA THR A 696 -8.88 22.76 1.53
C THR A 696 -8.30 22.44 2.90
N GLN A 697 -8.50 23.30 3.91
CA GLN A 697 -7.85 23.12 5.22
C GLN A 697 -8.77 23.46 6.40
N ALA A 698 -8.59 22.71 7.49
CA ALA A 698 -9.29 22.95 8.75
C ALA A 698 -8.48 22.46 9.97
N VAL A 699 -8.71 23.10 11.12
CA VAL A 699 -8.15 22.70 12.42
C VAL A 699 -9.27 22.15 13.30
N LEU A 700 -9.07 20.95 13.84
CA LEU A 700 -10.00 20.22 14.69
C LEU A 700 -9.48 20.21 16.13
N ILE A 701 -10.35 20.44 17.11
CA ILE A 701 -10.01 20.31 18.54
C ILE A 701 -11.11 19.56 19.30
N GLY A 702 -10.72 18.64 20.19
CA GLY A 702 -11.63 17.96 21.11
C GLY A 702 -12.08 18.88 22.24
N THR A 703 -13.36 18.83 22.60
CA THR A 703 -14.00 19.74 23.58
C THR A 703 -14.75 19.04 24.72
N ASP A 704 -14.58 17.73 24.89
CA ASP A 704 -15.33 16.96 25.91
C ASP A 704 -14.56 16.66 27.21
N GLY A 705 -13.26 16.98 27.26
CA GLY A 705 -12.39 16.73 28.42
C GLY A 705 -12.10 15.25 28.71
N THR A 706 -12.47 14.32 27.83
CA THR A 706 -12.20 12.87 27.99
C THR A 706 -10.80 12.49 27.52
N GLN A 707 -10.27 13.25 26.56
CA GLN A 707 -8.96 13.12 25.93
C GLN A 707 -8.62 14.44 25.23
N LEU A 708 -7.34 14.72 25.03
CA LEU A 708 -6.93 15.87 24.23
C LEU A 708 -6.77 15.41 22.79
N VAL A 709 -7.41 16.11 21.86
CA VAL A 709 -7.25 15.89 20.42
C VAL A 709 -7.07 17.24 19.73
N LEU A 710 -5.99 17.37 18.96
CA LEU A 710 -5.76 18.47 18.05
C LEU A 710 -5.41 17.89 16.69
N GLY A 711 -6.24 18.19 15.69
CA GLY A 711 -6.10 17.66 14.33
C GLY A 711 -5.98 18.77 13.29
N HIS A 712 -5.25 18.46 12.23
CA HIS A 712 -5.26 19.23 10.99
C HIS A 712 -5.86 18.37 9.88
N LEU A 713 -6.85 18.89 9.16
CA LEU A 713 -7.43 18.26 7.99
C LEU A 713 -6.99 19.03 6.75
N GLN A 714 -6.43 18.31 5.78
CA GLN A 714 -5.97 18.89 4.52
C GLN A 714 -6.51 18.11 3.33
N SER A 715 -7.04 18.81 2.32
CA SER A 715 -7.61 18.22 1.12
C SER A 715 -6.59 17.33 0.39
N LEU A 716 -7.06 16.19 -0.10
CA LEU A 716 -6.27 15.21 -0.88
C LEU A 716 -6.35 15.43 -2.40
N GLN A 717 -6.96 16.54 -2.84
CA GLN A 717 -7.18 16.87 -4.25
C GLN A 717 -6.06 17.69 -4.88
#